data_AF-A0AA43PDR6-F1
#
_entry.id   AF-A0AA43PDR6-F1
#
_cell.length_a   1.000
_cell.length_b   1.000
_cell.length_c   1.000
_cell.angle_alpha   90.00
_cell.angle_beta   90.00
_cell.angle_gamma   90.00
#
_symmetry.space_group_name_H-M   'P 1'
#
loop_
_entity.id
_entity.type
_entity.pdbx_description
1 polymer ?
#
loop_
_entity_poly.entity_id
_entity_poly.type
_entity_poly.pdbx_seq_one_letter_code
_entity_poly.pdbx_strand_id
1 'polypeptide(L)'
;MKKIELNVSRVIYGLLGVTLTFDVLLSLSQYTLYENLSSVLLLVAPILIMVYIISTQSGRKSTWKTALLFLMLFLIFVLETGVVIGHGLSPTPLFNVLAVIAYTGLIRIFLEKKWTLELTTLKRWSFGLSGFYLILALIFGFFTVNQIPTEIYSNVRIFLVVLTLSVQLLLLGLSGIVLFNKLRKSIGNFAWGFTVVLLSIFGGILFYVLQADVNAQLVARFLLLVQIVMAIALIMESIYTGLSNYFKPYHKILLYLVSILPLVFLFENKFWGMSYLKEIFEIMISKLTFFAVFFSILTFIYYTIETILLWYAYSTKSYTSDLSHVEIETNYRIIVLIPCMNEELVIKNTVKSLLNTNYENLDIYVIDDASIDNTVQEVEEFQGNKRFHLLQRFQPEAQQGKGEALNWAYKKITDSYIDKGYIFEETLITIIDADSSVATDYFDKVNLVFNSDFELTGLQSKVQVINRNRDTSQDLEFGEIINATQSLRSKTNTVAFGGNGQFCKLSTLYSLHEAPWTTSLVEDFDLSLRLFLSDIYNVRNVQYDDIKIKQTGIYDDTMSLVKQRVRWAQGNIQTFKYIFPIIKSENLEFKQKLELCFTLIKPWLMAIEYVVVIYTGVVLFGTLLLFGLNDAVKSFVIIFALMVFYIFLINVVWAILYNRNSQEKFRWGHVLSDAYYLTKFLIVLSQIYPQATLRYFRSQNTWDKTKRQA
;
A
#
# COMPACT_ATOMS: atom_id res chain seq x y z
N MET A 1 19.48 34.17 7.81
CA MET A 1 20.30 33.33 8.71
C MET A 1 19.95 31.84 8.64
N LYS A 2 18.81 31.33 9.14
CA LYS A 2 18.48 29.88 9.08
C LYS A 2 18.61 29.20 7.71
N LYS A 3 18.21 29.88 6.62
CA LYS A 3 18.30 29.35 5.24
C LYS A 3 19.75 29.32 4.72
N ILE A 4 20.57 30.27 5.16
CA ILE A 4 22.00 30.38 4.85
C ILE A 4 22.77 29.32 5.65
N GLU A 5 22.46 29.15 6.93
CA GLU A 5 23.02 28.15 7.83
C GLU A 5 22.72 26.71 7.34
N LEU A 6 21.51 26.46 6.84
CA LEU A 6 21.13 25.19 6.20
C LEU A 6 21.91 24.93 4.90
N ASN A 7 22.14 25.95 4.08
CA ASN A 7 22.89 25.80 2.84
C ASN A 7 24.40 25.61 3.09
N VAL A 8 24.97 26.36 4.04
CA VAL A 8 26.38 26.22 4.45
C VAL A 8 26.62 24.85 5.08
N SER A 9 25.71 24.37 5.95
CA SER A 9 25.80 23.02 6.52
C SER A 9 25.76 21.95 5.43
N ARG A 10 24.85 22.07 4.44
CA ARG A 10 24.76 21.11 3.32
C ARG A 10 26.03 21.08 2.46
N VAL A 11 26.64 22.24 2.21
CA VAL A 11 27.90 22.34 1.47
C VAL A 11 29.06 21.74 2.26
N ILE A 12 29.15 22.03 3.56
CA ILE A 12 30.19 21.47 4.44
C ILE A 12 30.04 19.94 4.56
N TYR A 13 28.83 19.42 4.73
CA TYR A 13 28.58 17.97 4.77
C TYR A 13 28.87 17.28 3.42
N GLY A 14 28.56 17.94 2.30
CA GLY A 14 28.90 17.45 0.97
C GLY A 14 30.41 17.38 0.75
N LEU A 15 31.14 18.43 1.14
CA LEU A 15 32.60 18.45 1.07
C LEU A 15 33.21 17.37 1.96
N LEU A 16 32.77 17.25 3.22
CA LEU A 16 33.26 16.23 4.15
C LEU A 16 33.04 14.80 3.67
N GLY A 17 31.87 14.50 3.07
CA GLY A 17 31.60 13.20 2.47
C GLY A 17 32.54 12.89 1.30
N VAL A 18 32.86 13.90 0.47
CA VAL A 18 33.80 13.76 -0.66
C VAL A 18 35.22 13.55 -0.16
N THR A 19 35.69 14.31 0.84
CA THR A 19 37.05 14.17 1.38
C THR A 19 37.27 12.81 2.05
N LEU A 20 36.32 12.36 2.88
CA LEU A 20 36.34 11.01 3.49
C LEU A 20 36.38 9.90 2.44
N THR A 21 35.70 10.08 1.31
CA THR A 21 35.73 9.11 0.21
C THR A 21 37.09 9.11 -0.48
N PHE A 22 37.67 10.29 -0.71
CA PHE A 22 38.96 10.45 -1.39
C PHE A 22 40.13 9.90 -0.55
N ASP A 23 40.15 10.15 0.75
CA ASP A 23 41.20 9.66 1.65
C ASP A 23 41.10 8.15 1.89
N VAL A 24 39.89 7.59 1.96
CA VAL A 24 39.69 6.13 2.02
C VAL A 24 40.16 5.46 0.71
N LEU A 25 39.85 6.05 -0.45
CA LEU A 25 40.32 5.55 -1.75
C LEU A 25 41.85 5.64 -1.91
N LEU A 26 42.49 6.66 -1.34
CA LEU A 26 43.95 6.87 -1.36
C LEU A 26 44.72 5.98 -0.36
N SER A 27 44.06 5.56 0.73
CA SER A 27 44.66 4.72 1.78
C SER A 27 44.72 3.22 1.45
N LEU A 28 44.08 2.79 0.37
CA LEU A 28 44.07 1.41 -0.10
C LEU A 28 45.15 1.21 -1.17
N SER A 29 45.91 0.12 -1.11
CA SER A 29 46.86 -0.21 -2.17
C SER A 29 46.10 -0.48 -3.48
N GLN A 30 46.67 -0.13 -4.65
CA GLN A 30 46.02 -0.32 -5.95
C GLN A 30 45.48 -1.75 -6.20
N TYR A 31 46.07 -2.76 -5.53
CA TYR A 31 45.68 -4.17 -5.66
C TYR A 31 44.44 -4.54 -4.83
N THR A 32 44.17 -3.86 -3.71
CA THR A 32 43.05 -4.18 -2.79
C THR A 32 41.76 -3.43 -3.13
N LEU A 33 41.86 -2.32 -3.87
CA LEU A 33 40.72 -1.50 -4.29
C LEU A 33 39.79 -2.24 -5.27
N TYR A 34 40.37 -3.03 -6.18
CA TYR A 34 39.63 -3.70 -7.26
C TYR A 34 38.93 -4.99 -6.79
N GLU A 35 39.50 -5.72 -5.83
CA GLU A 35 38.91 -6.94 -5.28
C GLU A 35 37.83 -6.68 -4.22
N ASN A 36 37.88 -5.55 -3.50
CA ASN A 36 36.98 -5.26 -2.38
C ASN A 36 36.07 -4.04 -2.58
N LEU A 37 35.85 -3.63 -3.83
CA LEU A 37 34.99 -2.49 -4.16
C LEU A 37 33.56 -2.66 -3.59
N SER A 38 33.05 -3.90 -3.56
CA SER A 38 31.76 -4.26 -2.93
C SER A 38 31.77 -3.98 -1.42
N SER A 39 32.81 -4.42 -0.72
CA SER A 39 33.00 -4.25 0.73
C SER A 39 33.16 -2.78 1.13
N VAL A 40 33.87 -1.99 0.33
CA VAL A 40 34.06 -0.54 0.55
C VAL A 40 32.75 0.21 0.33
N LEU A 41 32.01 -0.11 -0.74
CA LEU A 41 30.68 0.44 -0.97
C LEU A 41 29.68 0.06 0.14
N LEU A 42 29.73 -1.18 0.64
CA LEU A 42 28.88 -1.68 1.72
C LEU A 42 29.15 -0.99 3.07
N LEU A 43 30.37 -0.48 3.31
CA LEU A 43 30.76 0.23 4.54
C LEU A 43 30.51 1.74 4.44
N VAL A 44 30.86 2.35 3.31
CA VAL A 44 30.88 3.81 3.14
C VAL A 44 29.51 4.35 2.73
N ALA A 45 28.77 3.64 1.86
CA ALA A 45 27.45 4.08 1.42
C ALA A 45 26.44 4.28 2.57
N PRO A 46 26.30 3.36 3.55
CA PRO A 46 25.38 3.59 4.67
C PRO A 46 25.73 4.80 5.52
N ILE A 47 27.03 5.10 5.70
CA ILE A 47 27.50 6.29 6.45
C ILE A 47 27.14 7.57 5.68
N LEU A 48 27.43 7.62 4.38
CA LEU A 48 27.10 8.76 3.52
C LEU A 48 25.58 8.99 3.45
N ILE A 49 24.81 7.92 3.37
CA ILE A 49 23.34 7.93 3.37
C ILE A 49 22.80 8.42 4.72
N MET A 50 23.37 7.97 5.84
CA MET A 50 22.97 8.38 7.17
C MET A 50 23.27 9.87 7.41
N VAL A 51 24.45 10.34 6.99
CA VAL A 51 24.83 11.75 7.00
C VAL A 51 23.87 12.58 6.15
N TYR A 52 23.51 12.09 4.95
CA TYR A 52 22.52 12.72 4.08
C TYR A 52 21.13 12.82 4.75
N ILE A 53 20.62 11.74 5.34
CA ILE A 53 19.33 11.72 6.06
C ILE A 53 19.35 12.68 7.25
N ILE A 54 20.45 12.73 8.01
CA ILE A 54 20.59 13.59 9.19
C ILE A 54 20.67 15.08 8.78
N SER A 55 21.36 15.37 7.67
CA SER A 55 21.56 16.73 7.13
C SER A 55 20.30 17.35 6.51
N THR A 56 19.34 16.52 6.09
CA THR A 56 18.12 16.97 5.38
C THR A 56 16.92 17.23 6.31
N GLN A 57 17.04 17.02 7.63
CA GLN A 57 15.98 17.25 8.62
C GLN A 57 16.02 18.65 9.25
N SER A 58 14.87 19.34 9.34
CA SER A 58 14.72 20.70 9.93
C SER A 58 14.20 20.71 11.39
N GLY A 59 14.75 21.57 12.26
CA GLY A 59 14.22 21.91 13.61
C GLY A 59 15.28 22.03 14.72
N ARG A 60 14.87 22.43 15.96
CA ARG A 60 15.70 22.65 17.20
C ARG A 60 16.61 21.46 17.63
N LYS A 61 16.66 20.39 16.84
CA LYS A 61 17.52 19.21 16.99
C LYS A 61 18.95 19.41 16.43
N SER A 62 19.42 20.64 16.16
CA SER A 62 20.73 20.84 15.52
C SER A 62 21.93 20.73 16.47
N THR A 63 21.76 21.02 17.77
CA THR A 63 22.87 21.05 18.74
C THR A 63 23.53 19.69 19.00
N TRP A 64 22.76 18.62 19.15
CA TRP A 64 23.35 17.28 19.31
C TRP A 64 23.95 16.75 17.99
N LYS A 65 23.48 17.24 16.83
CA LYS A 65 24.04 16.90 15.51
C LYS A 65 25.41 17.55 15.31
N THR A 66 25.58 18.78 15.79
CA THR A 66 26.90 19.43 15.85
C THR A 66 27.84 18.68 16.77
N ALA A 67 27.35 18.20 17.93
CA ALA A 67 28.15 17.39 18.85
C ALA A 67 28.54 16.01 18.27
N LEU A 68 27.62 15.34 17.56
CA LEU A 68 27.88 14.04 16.92
C LEU A 68 28.89 14.17 15.77
N LEU A 69 28.77 15.24 14.97
CA LEU A 69 29.72 15.54 13.90
C LEU A 69 31.11 15.89 14.43
N PHE A 70 31.17 16.66 15.52
CA PHE A 70 32.44 17.00 16.19
C PHE A 70 33.10 15.75 16.77
N LEU A 71 32.31 14.81 17.29
CA LEU A 71 32.78 13.51 17.80
C LEU A 71 33.28 12.60 16.67
N MET A 72 32.65 12.63 15.49
CA MET A 72 33.09 11.88 14.31
C MET A 72 34.39 12.46 13.72
N LEU A 73 34.51 13.80 13.64
CA LEU A 73 35.73 14.49 13.23
C LEU A 73 36.88 14.24 14.22
N PHE A 74 36.59 14.18 15.51
CA PHE A 74 37.52 13.79 16.57
C PHE A 74 38.00 12.33 16.40
N LEU A 75 37.11 11.40 16.03
CA LEU A 75 37.45 10.00 15.80
C LEU A 75 38.27 9.77 14.54
N ILE A 76 38.01 10.53 13.47
CA ILE A 76 38.82 10.51 12.23
C ILE A 76 40.24 11.05 12.51
N PHE A 77 40.35 12.12 13.29
CA PHE A 77 41.64 12.69 13.71
C PHE A 77 42.43 11.73 14.62
N VAL A 78 41.75 11.00 15.52
CA VAL A 78 42.35 9.94 16.35
C VAL A 78 42.82 8.75 15.51
N LEU A 79 42.08 8.40 14.45
CA LEU A 79 42.44 7.33 13.51
C LEU A 79 43.67 7.70 12.65
N GLU A 80 43.82 8.95 12.23
CA GLU A 80 45.02 9.40 11.50
C GLU A 80 46.28 9.47 12.39
N THR A 81 46.16 9.84 13.67
CA THR A 81 47.31 9.80 14.60
C THR A 81 47.81 8.39 14.90
N GLY A 82 46.99 7.36 14.68
CA GLY A 82 47.39 5.95 14.80
C GLY A 82 48.12 5.40 13.57
N VAL A 83 48.08 6.11 12.44
CA VAL A 83 48.71 5.69 11.18
C VAL A 83 50.13 6.27 11.01
N VAL A 84 50.50 7.34 11.73
CA VAL A 84 51.72 8.10 11.39
C VAL A 84 52.97 7.83 12.26
N ILE A 85 52.92 7.36 13.52
CA ILE A 85 54.17 7.34 14.33
C ILE A 85 54.36 6.07 15.15
N GLY A 86 55.20 5.17 14.62
CA GLY A 86 55.92 4.20 15.43
C GLY A 86 56.78 4.92 16.48
N HIS A 87 56.50 4.62 17.75
CA HIS A 87 57.18 5.04 18.99
C HIS A 87 57.03 6.50 19.46
N GLY A 88 56.39 6.64 20.63
CA GLY A 88 56.79 7.57 21.69
C GLY A 88 55.89 8.77 21.95
N LEU A 89 54.89 8.63 22.83
CA LEU A 89 54.65 9.54 23.98
C LEU A 89 53.43 9.09 24.82
N SER A 90 53.61 9.11 26.14
CA SER A 90 52.58 9.25 27.17
C SER A 90 52.85 10.57 27.93
N PRO A 91 51.99 11.05 28.86
CA PRO A 91 50.54 11.22 28.83
C PRO A 91 50.12 12.69 29.16
N THR A 92 48.88 13.07 28.80
CA THR A 92 47.99 14.07 29.50
C THR A 92 48.39 15.56 29.50
N PRO A 93 47.46 16.57 29.40
CA PRO A 93 46.25 16.79 30.23
C PRO A 93 44.94 17.06 29.46
N LEU A 94 45.00 17.21 28.13
CA LEU A 94 43.87 17.60 27.31
C LEU A 94 42.76 16.53 27.30
N PHE A 95 43.13 15.25 27.40
CA PHE A 95 42.20 14.12 27.44
C PHE A 95 41.37 14.07 28.74
N ASN A 96 41.94 14.51 29.87
CA ASN A 96 41.20 14.64 31.13
C ASN A 96 40.27 15.86 31.11
N VAL A 97 40.70 16.97 30.50
CA VAL A 97 39.87 18.18 30.32
C VAL A 97 38.69 17.89 29.37
N LEU A 98 38.92 17.17 28.28
CA LEU A 98 37.90 16.81 27.29
C LEU A 98 36.96 15.70 27.78
N ALA A 99 37.46 14.71 28.53
CA ALA A 99 36.61 13.72 29.20
C ALA A 99 35.73 14.38 30.27
N VAL A 100 36.22 15.38 31.02
CA VAL A 100 35.43 16.18 31.96
C VAL A 100 34.42 17.06 31.24
N ILE A 101 34.72 17.62 30.07
CA ILE A 101 33.76 18.40 29.24
C ILE A 101 32.66 17.50 28.64
N ALA A 102 33.00 16.29 28.18
CA ALA A 102 32.04 15.30 27.70
C ALA A 102 31.19 14.71 28.84
N TYR A 103 31.79 14.42 29.99
CA TYR A 103 31.07 14.03 31.21
C TYR A 103 30.16 15.16 31.70
N THR A 104 30.60 16.42 31.69
CA THR A 104 29.75 17.56 32.10
C THR A 104 28.62 17.84 31.11
N GLY A 105 28.80 17.58 29.81
CA GLY A 105 27.73 17.61 28.81
C GLY A 105 26.67 16.51 29.01
N LEU A 106 27.11 15.28 29.32
CA LEU A 106 26.23 14.17 29.72
C LEU A 106 25.55 14.44 31.06
N ILE A 107 26.29 14.90 32.07
CA ILE A 107 25.78 15.29 33.39
C ILE A 107 24.76 16.42 33.26
N ARG A 108 24.96 17.40 32.37
CA ARG A 108 23.98 18.48 32.13
C ARG A 108 22.69 17.97 31.48
N ILE A 109 22.76 16.97 30.60
CA ILE A 109 21.59 16.22 30.09
C ILE A 109 20.86 15.46 31.22
N PHE A 110 21.59 14.96 32.21
CA PHE A 110 21.07 14.27 33.40
C PHE A 110 20.57 15.23 34.51
N LEU A 111 21.11 16.45 34.62
CA LEU A 111 20.82 17.42 35.69
C LEU A 111 19.75 18.46 35.33
N GLU A 112 19.50 18.75 34.04
CA GLU A 112 18.56 19.81 33.62
C GLU A 112 17.06 19.41 33.62
N LYS A 113 16.68 18.23 34.13
CA LYS A 113 15.25 17.87 34.27
C LYS A 113 14.91 17.26 35.64
N LYS A 114 13.77 17.68 36.18
CA LYS A 114 13.11 17.04 37.33
C LYS A 114 12.94 15.55 37.04
N TRP A 115 13.34 14.73 38.02
CA TRP A 115 13.45 13.28 37.95
C TRP A 115 12.08 12.59 37.92
N THR A 116 11.38 12.71 36.79
CA THR A 116 10.36 11.76 36.35
C THR A 116 10.65 11.42 34.88
N LEU A 117 11.19 10.22 34.64
CA LEU A 117 11.58 9.77 33.30
C LEU A 117 10.33 9.51 32.43
N GLU A 118 9.86 10.53 31.73
CA GLU A 118 8.81 10.37 30.72
C GLU A 118 9.27 9.43 29.60
N LEU A 119 8.38 8.56 29.12
CA LEU A 119 8.63 7.56 28.07
C LEU A 119 9.19 8.19 26.77
N THR A 120 8.82 9.44 26.49
CA THR A 120 9.33 10.25 25.36
C THR A 120 10.82 10.57 25.50
N THR A 121 11.31 10.75 26.72
CA THR A 121 12.72 11.02 27.04
C THR A 121 13.53 9.73 26.91
N LEU A 122 13.03 8.62 27.47
CA LEU A 122 13.60 7.27 27.31
C LEU A 122 13.74 6.85 25.83
N LYS A 123 12.70 7.06 25.01
CA LYS A 123 12.74 6.78 23.56
C LYS A 123 13.83 7.55 22.83
N ARG A 124 14.07 8.80 23.20
CA ARG A 124 15.12 9.64 22.59
C ARG A 124 16.52 9.19 23.01
N TRP A 125 16.66 8.75 24.26
CA TRP A 125 17.91 8.25 24.81
C TRP A 125 18.31 6.92 24.18
N SER A 126 17.38 5.96 24.12
CA SER A 126 17.53 4.68 23.42
C SER A 126 18.07 4.87 22.00
N PHE A 127 17.44 5.75 21.22
CA PHE A 127 17.83 6.00 19.83
C PHE A 127 19.23 6.65 19.71
N GLY A 128 19.52 7.67 20.52
CA GLY A 128 20.81 8.38 20.48
C GLY A 128 22.00 7.49 20.86
N LEU A 129 21.84 6.70 21.92
CA LEU A 129 22.84 5.72 22.33
C LEU A 129 23.02 4.61 21.28
N SER A 130 21.94 4.22 20.58
CA SER A 130 21.99 3.14 19.59
C SER A 130 22.78 3.53 18.35
N GLY A 131 22.64 4.77 17.90
CA GLY A 131 23.47 5.33 16.83
C GLY A 131 24.95 5.42 17.23
N PHE A 132 25.25 5.83 18.46
CA PHE A 132 26.61 5.86 18.99
C PHE A 132 27.27 4.47 19.04
N TYR A 133 26.51 3.47 19.48
CA TYR A 133 26.94 2.09 19.53
C TYR A 133 27.22 1.49 18.13
N LEU A 134 26.37 1.78 17.14
CA LEU A 134 26.56 1.30 15.77
C LEU A 134 27.88 1.79 15.15
N ILE A 135 28.29 3.02 15.49
CA ILE A 135 29.55 3.62 15.05
C ILE A 135 30.74 2.94 15.74
N LEU A 136 30.67 2.72 17.06
CA LEU A 136 31.68 1.97 17.82
C LEU A 136 31.87 0.54 17.30
N ALA A 137 30.77 -0.13 16.96
CA ALA A 137 30.74 -1.46 16.36
C ALA A 137 31.45 -1.54 15.01
N LEU A 138 31.23 -0.56 14.12
CA LEU A 138 31.90 -0.46 12.82
C LEU A 138 33.40 -0.21 12.97
N ILE A 139 33.79 0.66 13.90
CA ILE A 139 35.19 0.94 14.24
C ILE A 139 35.89 -0.35 14.74
N PHE A 140 35.23 -1.10 15.63
CA PHE A 140 35.79 -2.34 16.15
C PHE A 140 35.93 -3.42 15.07
N GLY A 141 34.90 -3.59 14.22
CA GLY A 141 34.93 -4.49 13.07
C GLY A 141 36.13 -4.24 12.17
N PHE A 142 36.42 -2.97 11.88
CA PHE A 142 37.60 -2.54 11.11
C PHE A 142 38.94 -2.99 11.75
N PHE A 143 39.12 -2.77 13.06
CA PHE A 143 40.34 -3.20 13.76
C PHE A 143 40.49 -4.72 13.88
N THR A 144 39.36 -5.45 13.91
CA THR A 144 39.40 -6.92 14.00
C THR A 144 39.73 -7.59 12.66
N VAL A 145 39.28 -7.02 11.54
CA VAL A 145 39.51 -7.55 10.19
C VAL A 145 40.97 -7.40 9.76
N ASN A 146 41.65 -6.32 10.18
CA ASN A 146 43.02 -6.01 9.76
C ASN A 146 44.12 -6.68 10.62
N GLN A 147 43.78 -7.64 11.49
CA GLN A 147 44.69 -8.47 12.31
C GLN A 147 46.02 -7.82 12.73
N ILE A 148 45.99 -6.66 13.41
CA ILE A 148 47.21 -6.04 13.94
C ILE A 148 47.68 -6.85 15.16
N PRO A 149 48.80 -7.59 15.10
CA PRO A 149 49.26 -8.40 16.22
C PRO A 149 50.27 -7.59 17.05
N THR A 150 50.04 -7.40 18.35
CA THR A 150 51.08 -7.18 19.37
C THR A 150 50.46 -7.12 20.78
N GLU A 151 51.14 -7.71 21.76
CA GLU A 151 50.67 -7.96 23.13
C GLU A 151 50.23 -6.70 23.92
N ILE A 152 50.72 -5.52 23.53
CA ILE A 152 50.41 -4.22 24.17
C ILE A 152 48.95 -3.78 23.92
N TYR A 153 48.32 -4.25 22.83
CA TYR A 153 46.93 -3.91 22.49
C TYR A 153 45.88 -4.82 23.13
N SER A 154 46.27 -5.89 23.83
CA SER A 154 45.32 -6.80 24.51
C SER A 154 44.45 -6.05 25.52
N ASN A 155 45.05 -5.18 26.34
CA ASN A 155 44.35 -4.41 27.37
C ASN A 155 43.43 -3.32 26.80
N VAL A 156 43.85 -2.62 25.72
CA VAL A 156 43.02 -1.61 25.04
C VAL A 156 41.87 -2.28 24.31
N ARG A 157 42.10 -3.43 23.69
CA ARG A 157 41.08 -4.25 23.05
C ARG A 157 40.07 -4.77 24.07
N ILE A 158 40.53 -5.31 25.20
CA ILE A 158 39.66 -5.75 26.30
C ILE A 158 38.86 -4.57 26.87
N PHE A 159 39.49 -3.41 27.09
CA PHE A 159 38.80 -2.21 27.55
C PHE A 159 37.72 -1.72 26.57
N LEU A 160 38.02 -1.67 25.27
CA LEU A 160 37.07 -1.28 24.24
C LEU A 160 35.94 -2.31 24.08
N VAL A 161 36.24 -3.60 24.23
CA VAL A 161 35.26 -4.68 24.26
C VAL A 161 34.33 -4.52 25.47
N VAL A 162 34.88 -4.32 26.67
CA VAL A 162 34.12 -4.06 27.91
C VAL A 162 33.25 -2.81 27.77
N LEU A 163 33.78 -1.72 27.23
CA LEU A 163 33.05 -0.47 27.01
C LEU A 163 31.90 -0.67 26.01
N THR A 164 32.17 -1.34 24.89
CA THR A 164 31.18 -1.63 23.84
C THR A 164 30.06 -2.51 24.39
N LEU A 165 30.41 -3.55 25.14
CA LEU A 165 29.47 -4.46 25.80
C LEU A 165 28.64 -3.75 26.89
N SER A 166 29.25 -2.83 27.63
CA SER A 166 28.56 -2.03 28.66
C SER A 166 27.55 -1.07 28.04
N VAL A 167 27.90 -0.42 26.92
CA VAL A 167 26.98 0.44 26.15
C VAL A 167 25.85 -0.37 25.52
N GLN A 168 26.11 -1.58 25.03
CA GLN A 168 25.09 -2.50 24.51
C GLN A 168 24.09 -2.94 25.59
N LEU A 169 24.57 -3.29 26.78
CA LEU A 169 23.73 -3.69 27.90
C LEU A 169 22.81 -2.56 28.36
N LEU A 170 23.35 -1.34 28.42
CA LEU A 170 22.57 -0.14 28.71
C LEU A 170 21.46 0.06 27.66
N LEU A 171 21.78 -0.14 26.38
CA LEU A 171 20.86 0.00 25.27
C LEU A 171 19.75 -1.06 25.27
N LEU A 172 20.10 -2.33 25.43
CA LEU A 172 19.14 -3.43 25.55
C LEU A 172 18.20 -3.20 26.74
N GLY A 173 18.72 -2.71 27.87
CA GLY A 173 17.91 -2.35 29.02
C GLY A 173 16.92 -1.22 28.71
N LEU A 174 17.38 -0.13 28.09
CA LEU A 174 16.54 1.02 27.75
C LEU A 174 15.48 0.70 26.68
N SER A 175 15.87 0.03 25.60
CA SER A 175 14.93 -0.45 24.56
C SER A 175 13.94 -1.48 25.12
N GLY A 176 14.41 -2.38 25.99
CA GLY A 176 13.58 -3.34 26.71
C GLY A 176 12.51 -2.66 27.57
N ILE A 177 12.88 -1.63 28.35
CA ILE A 177 11.94 -0.84 29.16
C ILE A 177 10.89 -0.13 28.28
N VAL A 178 11.28 0.40 27.12
CA VAL A 178 10.37 1.08 26.17
C VAL A 178 9.38 0.10 25.51
N LEU A 179 9.84 -1.11 25.17
CA LEU A 179 9.02 -2.17 24.58
C LEU A 179 8.08 -2.81 25.63
N PHE A 180 8.60 -3.04 26.85
CA PHE A 180 7.91 -3.65 27.98
C PHE A 180 6.70 -2.84 28.44
N ASN A 181 6.78 -1.51 28.43
CA ASN A 181 5.73 -0.64 28.94
C ASN A 181 4.40 -0.72 28.14
N LYS A 182 4.39 -1.27 26.92
CA LYS A 182 3.17 -1.55 26.14
C LYS A 182 2.83 -3.04 26.07
N LEU A 183 3.83 -3.93 26.05
CA LEU A 183 3.61 -5.39 26.07
C LEU A 183 3.01 -5.88 27.40
N ARG A 184 3.28 -5.18 28.51
CA ARG A 184 2.65 -5.44 29.82
C ARG A 184 1.11 -5.42 29.77
N LYS A 185 0.51 -4.65 28.86
CA LYS A 185 -0.95 -4.64 28.65
C LYS A 185 -1.47 -5.84 27.86
N SER A 186 -0.63 -6.61 27.18
CA SER A 186 -1.07 -7.66 26.23
C SER A 186 -0.56 -9.07 26.53
N ILE A 187 0.58 -9.26 27.22
CA ILE A 187 1.23 -10.58 27.40
C ILE A 187 1.64 -10.87 28.87
N GLY A 188 1.35 -9.96 29.82
CA GLY A 188 1.55 -10.19 31.26
C GLY A 188 3.02 -10.40 31.70
N ASN A 189 3.22 -11.08 32.84
CA ASN A 189 4.53 -11.28 33.50
C ASN A 189 5.49 -12.21 32.74
N PHE A 190 5.01 -12.92 31.71
CA PHE A 190 5.81 -13.85 30.90
C PHE A 190 6.95 -13.13 30.15
N ALA A 191 6.69 -11.92 29.65
CA ALA A 191 7.70 -11.10 28.98
C ALA A 191 8.83 -10.66 29.95
N TRP A 192 8.53 -10.51 31.25
CA TRP A 192 9.52 -10.21 32.29
C TRP A 192 10.47 -11.39 32.51
N GLY A 193 9.90 -12.59 32.65
CA GLY A 193 10.68 -13.83 32.78
C GLY A 193 11.60 -14.05 31.59
N PHE A 194 11.09 -13.88 30.37
CA PHE A 194 11.89 -14.05 29.15
C PHE A 194 13.03 -13.01 29.03
N THR A 195 12.78 -11.75 29.38
CA THR A 195 13.80 -10.68 29.32
C THR A 195 14.88 -10.86 30.37
N VAL A 196 14.52 -11.27 31.60
CA VAL A 196 15.50 -11.58 32.66
C VAL A 196 16.34 -12.80 32.30
N VAL A 197 15.73 -13.83 31.71
CA VAL A 197 16.45 -15.01 31.22
C VAL A 197 17.43 -14.61 30.11
N LEU A 198 17.00 -13.79 29.15
CA LEU A 198 17.89 -13.25 28.11
C LEU A 198 19.05 -12.44 28.69
N LEU A 199 18.78 -11.50 29.60
CA LEU A 199 19.82 -10.68 30.25
C LEU A 199 20.77 -11.52 31.11
N SER A 200 20.27 -12.56 31.77
CA SER A 200 21.07 -13.48 32.60
C SER A 200 21.96 -14.39 31.75
N ILE A 201 21.42 -14.96 30.67
CA ILE A 201 22.18 -15.73 29.68
C ILE A 201 23.26 -14.83 29.06
N PHE A 202 22.90 -13.60 28.71
CA PHE A 202 23.81 -12.64 28.11
C PHE A 202 24.92 -12.20 29.08
N GLY A 203 24.58 -11.97 30.35
CA GLY A 203 25.55 -11.67 31.40
C GLY A 203 26.49 -12.85 31.71
N GLY A 204 25.99 -14.08 31.67
CA GLY A 204 26.82 -15.29 31.80
C GLY A 204 27.80 -15.46 30.64
N ILE A 205 27.36 -15.20 29.41
CA ILE A 205 28.22 -15.24 28.22
C ILE A 205 29.25 -14.09 28.25
N LEU A 206 28.86 -12.90 28.70
CA LEU A 206 29.76 -11.77 28.90
C LEU A 206 30.90 -12.12 29.88
N PHE A 207 30.56 -12.72 31.02
CA PHE A 207 31.53 -13.13 32.03
C PHE A 207 32.50 -14.18 31.49
N TYR A 208 32.01 -15.11 30.66
CA TYR A 208 32.84 -16.08 29.96
C TYR A 208 33.79 -15.43 28.97
N VAL A 209 33.31 -14.48 28.14
CA VAL A 209 34.09 -13.76 27.12
C VAL A 209 35.18 -12.83 27.72
N LEU A 210 35.00 -12.39 28.97
CA LEU A 210 35.96 -11.54 29.69
C LEU A 210 37.07 -12.32 30.41
N GLN A 211 37.07 -13.66 30.36
CA GLN A 211 38.19 -14.45 30.86
C GLN A 211 39.42 -14.30 29.95
N ALA A 212 40.61 -14.28 30.55
CA ALA A 212 41.86 -13.88 29.89
C ALA A 212 42.28 -14.72 28.67
N ASP A 213 41.76 -15.96 28.56
CA ASP A 213 42.10 -16.90 27.48
C ASP A 213 41.09 -16.94 26.32
N VAL A 214 40.13 -16.01 26.27
CA VAL A 214 39.12 -16.04 25.20
C VAL A 214 39.65 -15.48 23.88
N ASN A 215 39.65 -16.35 22.86
CA ASN A 215 40.07 -16.03 21.52
C ASN A 215 39.38 -14.76 20.97
N ALA A 216 40.19 -13.82 20.49
CA ALA A 216 39.86 -12.66 19.67
C ALA A 216 38.69 -12.85 18.68
N GLN A 217 38.61 -14.02 18.04
CA GLN A 217 37.54 -14.39 17.11
C GLN A 217 36.20 -14.68 17.82
N LEU A 218 36.22 -15.24 19.03
CA LEU A 218 35.00 -15.52 19.81
C LEU A 218 34.33 -14.21 20.26
N VAL A 219 35.14 -13.26 20.71
CA VAL A 219 34.70 -11.89 21.07
C VAL A 219 34.06 -11.20 19.87
N ALA A 220 34.69 -11.27 18.68
CA ALA A 220 34.17 -10.66 17.46
C ALA A 220 32.84 -11.29 17.02
N ARG A 221 32.72 -12.62 17.09
CA ARG A 221 31.48 -13.36 16.76
C ARG A 221 30.33 -13.00 17.69
N PHE A 222 30.60 -12.86 18.99
CA PHE A 222 29.60 -12.44 19.96
C PHE A 222 29.12 -11.01 19.66
N LEU A 223 30.04 -10.05 19.48
CA LEU A 223 29.68 -8.66 19.18
C LEU A 223 28.80 -8.53 17.92
N LEU A 224 29.06 -9.35 16.90
CA LEU A 224 28.26 -9.40 15.68
C LEU A 224 26.83 -9.93 15.91
N LEU A 225 26.66 -10.99 16.70
CA LEU A 225 25.33 -11.48 17.10
C LEU A 225 24.53 -10.39 17.83
N VAL A 226 25.19 -9.63 18.70
CA VAL A 226 24.56 -8.50 19.41
C VAL A 226 24.16 -7.39 18.44
N GLN A 227 24.99 -7.08 17.44
CA GLN A 227 24.66 -6.10 16.40
C GLN A 227 23.41 -6.49 15.59
N ILE A 228 23.24 -7.77 15.27
CA ILE A 228 22.05 -8.29 14.57
C ILE A 228 20.80 -8.11 15.44
N VAL A 229 20.86 -8.54 16.70
CA VAL A 229 19.74 -8.39 17.65
C VAL A 229 19.38 -6.91 17.82
N MET A 230 20.37 -6.02 17.87
CA MET A 230 20.17 -4.57 17.97
C MET A 230 19.57 -3.97 16.71
N ALA A 231 19.99 -4.38 15.51
CA ALA A 231 19.41 -3.92 14.25
C ALA A 231 17.92 -4.30 14.15
N ILE A 232 17.58 -5.54 14.51
CA ILE A 232 16.20 -6.03 14.57
C ILE A 232 15.41 -5.25 15.63
N ALA A 233 15.97 -5.05 16.83
CA ALA A 233 15.34 -4.29 17.91
C ALA A 233 15.07 -2.83 17.50
N LEU A 234 15.99 -2.19 16.77
CA LEU A 234 15.84 -0.83 16.26
C LEU A 234 14.78 -0.72 15.16
N ILE A 235 14.74 -1.67 14.23
CA ILE A 235 13.69 -1.74 13.20
C ILE A 235 12.32 -1.86 13.89
N MET A 236 12.19 -2.79 14.84
CA MET A 236 10.98 -3.01 15.62
C MET A 236 10.60 -1.77 16.46
N GLU A 237 11.57 -1.14 17.13
CA GLU A 237 11.37 0.09 17.91
C GLU A 237 10.95 1.25 16.99
N SER A 238 11.49 1.38 15.78
CA SER A 238 11.13 2.44 14.82
C SER A 238 9.69 2.31 14.31
N ILE A 239 9.26 1.07 14.06
CA ILE A 239 7.88 0.72 13.68
C ILE A 239 6.94 1.04 14.86
N TYR A 240 7.34 0.66 16.07
CA TYR A 240 6.54 0.74 17.29
C TYR A 240 6.40 2.15 17.88
N THR A 241 7.47 2.95 17.87
CA THR A 241 7.48 4.30 18.44
C THR A 241 6.77 5.32 17.55
N GLY A 242 6.36 4.92 16.34
CA GLY A 242 5.80 5.83 15.34
C GLY A 242 6.84 6.80 14.79
N LEU A 243 8.14 6.52 14.97
CA LEU A 243 9.22 7.27 14.32
C LEU A 243 9.08 7.23 12.79
N SER A 244 8.43 6.18 12.28
CA SER A 244 7.92 6.08 10.91
C SER A 244 7.06 7.28 10.46
N ASN A 245 6.46 8.07 11.34
CA ASN A 245 5.67 9.25 10.97
C ASN A 245 6.52 10.52 10.74
N TYR A 246 7.79 10.53 11.17
CA TYR A 246 8.66 11.71 11.10
C TYR A 246 9.59 11.72 9.88
N PHE A 247 9.67 10.60 9.16
CA PHE A 247 10.45 10.48 7.93
C PHE A 247 9.51 10.48 6.73
N LYS A 248 9.89 11.17 5.64
CA LYS A 248 9.19 10.99 4.36
C LYS A 248 9.37 9.54 3.87
N PRO A 249 8.40 8.94 3.16
CA PRO A 249 8.41 7.52 2.78
C PRO A 249 9.73 7.00 2.21
N TYR A 250 10.37 7.74 1.31
CA TYR A 250 11.63 7.36 0.68
C TYR A 250 12.84 7.35 1.63
N HIS A 251 12.87 8.20 2.67
CA HIS A 251 13.93 8.14 3.70
C HIS A 251 13.73 6.95 4.65
N LYS A 252 12.50 6.42 4.78
CA LYS A 252 12.23 5.20 5.57
C LYS A 252 12.81 3.97 4.88
N ILE A 253 12.56 3.85 3.57
CA ILE A 253 13.11 2.79 2.72
C ILE A 253 14.63 2.79 2.83
N LEU A 254 15.24 3.97 2.75
CA LEU A 254 16.68 4.14 2.85
C LEU A 254 17.24 3.74 4.23
N LEU A 255 16.55 4.09 5.32
CA LEU A 255 16.92 3.68 6.68
C LEU A 255 16.85 2.15 6.86
N TYR A 256 15.81 1.51 6.32
CA TYR A 256 15.66 0.05 6.39
C TYR A 256 16.70 -0.67 5.54
N LEU A 257 16.97 -0.18 4.31
CA LEU A 257 18.05 -0.70 3.47
C LEU A 257 19.40 -0.62 4.19
N VAL A 258 19.73 0.53 4.79
CA VAL A 258 20.96 0.71 5.56
C VAL A 258 21.05 -0.25 6.76
N SER A 259 19.93 -0.51 7.42
CA SER A 259 19.86 -1.43 8.57
C SER A 259 20.05 -2.90 8.18
N ILE A 260 19.86 -3.24 6.89
CA ILE A 260 20.00 -4.59 6.34
C ILE A 260 21.40 -4.84 5.76
N LEU A 261 22.17 -3.80 5.38
CA LEU A 261 23.53 -3.96 4.81
C LEU A 261 24.51 -4.75 5.70
N PRO A 262 24.49 -4.65 7.05
CA PRO A 262 25.30 -5.52 7.91
C PRO A 262 24.91 -7.00 7.81
N LEU A 263 23.64 -7.32 7.52
CA LEU A 263 23.18 -8.68 7.29
C LEU A 263 23.66 -9.21 5.92
N VAL A 264 23.82 -8.33 4.93
CA VAL A 264 24.37 -8.65 3.61
C VAL A 264 25.87 -8.96 3.72
N PHE A 265 26.60 -8.23 4.55
CA PHE A 265 28.03 -8.47 4.84
C PHE A 265 28.29 -9.84 5.50
N LEU A 266 27.30 -10.39 6.24
CA LEU A 266 27.37 -11.76 6.80
C LEU A 266 27.30 -12.86 5.74
N PHE A 267 26.69 -12.60 4.58
CA PHE A 267 26.56 -13.59 3.51
C PHE A 267 27.86 -13.80 2.74
N GLU A 268 28.63 -12.73 2.54
CA GLU A 268 29.86 -12.73 1.74
C GLU A 268 31.05 -13.30 2.52
N ASN A 269 31.15 -12.99 3.82
CA ASN A 269 32.25 -13.45 4.64
C ASN A 269 31.97 -14.82 5.28
N LYS A 270 32.87 -15.79 5.03
CA LYS A 270 32.94 -17.06 5.76
C LYS A 270 33.34 -16.83 7.24
N PHE A 271 32.50 -16.15 8.04
CA PHE A 271 32.62 -16.08 9.49
C PHE A 271 32.19 -17.40 10.13
N TRP A 272 33.07 -18.41 10.15
CA TRP A 272 32.70 -19.78 10.53
C TRP A 272 32.77 -20.04 12.04
N GLY A 273 31.61 -19.80 12.66
CA GLY A 273 31.13 -20.41 13.90
C GLY A 273 29.59 -20.43 14.02
N MET A 274 28.88 -19.80 13.08
CA MET A 274 27.41 -19.74 13.02
C MET A 274 26.89 -20.34 11.70
N SER A 275 27.39 -21.52 11.32
CA SER A 275 26.93 -22.26 10.13
C SER A 275 25.41 -22.42 10.13
N TYR A 276 24.82 -22.66 11.30
CA TYR A 276 23.38 -22.80 11.49
C TYR A 276 22.58 -21.55 11.08
N LEU A 277 23.06 -20.33 11.36
CA LEU A 277 22.32 -19.13 10.97
C LEU A 277 22.38 -18.92 9.46
N LYS A 278 23.55 -19.11 8.85
CA LYS A 278 23.69 -19.07 7.39
C LYS A 278 22.80 -20.11 6.73
N GLU A 279 22.79 -21.34 7.24
CA GLU A 279 21.92 -22.42 6.77
C GLU A 279 20.44 -22.09 6.95
N ILE A 280 20.02 -21.53 8.10
CA ILE A 280 18.65 -21.05 8.33
C ILE A 280 18.27 -19.95 7.34
N PHE A 281 19.16 -18.98 7.09
CA PHE A 281 18.92 -17.90 6.14
C PHE A 281 18.86 -18.43 4.69
N GLU A 282 19.73 -19.35 4.30
CA GLU A 282 19.72 -20.01 2.99
C GLU A 282 18.43 -20.83 2.80
N ILE A 283 18.02 -21.59 3.82
CA ILE A 283 16.74 -22.31 3.83
C ILE A 283 15.59 -21.31 3.71
N MET A 284 15.58 -20.23 4.49
CA MET A 284 14.51 -19.23 4.46
C MET A 284 14.42 -18.55 3.09
N ILE A 285 15.55 -18.09 2.53
CA ILE A 285 15.60 -17.49 1.19
C ILE A 285 15.19 -18.52 0.14
N SER A 286 15.62 -19.78 0.25
CA SER A 286 15.20 -20.86 -0.66
C SER A 286 13.68 -21.07 -0.62
N LYS A 287 13.08 -21.15 0.58
CA LYS A 287 11.63 -21.29 0.75
C LYS A 287 10.85 -20.07 0.27
N LEU A 288 11.32 -18.86 0.57
CA LEU A 288 10.70 -17.61 0.09
C LEU A 288 10.83 -17.47 -1.43
N THR A 289 11.95 -17.88 -2.01
CA THR A 289 12.15 -17.90 -3.47
C THR A 289 11.24 -18.93 -4.12
N PHE A 290 11.11 -20.13 -3.55
CA PHE A 290 10.14 -21.12 -4.01
C PHE A 290 8.71 -20.57 -3.96
N PHE A 291 8.32 -19.95 -2.84
CA PHE A 291 7.02 -19.28 -2.71
C PHE A 291 6.83 -18.19 -3.78
N ALA A 292 7.83 -17.32 -3.96
CA ALA A 292 7.79 -16.25 -4.94
C ALA A 292 7.63 -16.78 -6.37
N VAL A 293 8.40 -17.81 -6.75
CA VAL A 293 8.31 -18.45 -8.07
C VAL A 293 6.95 -19.12 -8.26
N PHE A 294 6.47 -19.88 -7.27
CA PHE A 294 5.17 -20.54 -7.31
C PHE A 294 4.03 -19.54 -7.53
N PHE A 295 3.98 -18.46 -6.74
CA PHE A 295 2.95 -17.44 -6.89
C PHE A 295 3.11 -16.62 -8.17
N SER A 296 4.34 -16.39 -8.65
CA SER A 296 4.56 -15.73 -9.96
C SER A 296 3.98 -16.55 -11.11
N ILE A 297 4.23 -17.87 -11.12
CA ILE A 297 3.67 -18.79 -12.13
C ILE A 297 2.15 -18.82 -12.03
N LEU A 298 1.60 -18.97 -10.83
CA LEU A 298 0.15 -18.98 -10.60
C LEU A 298 -0.50 -17.69 -11.11
N THR A 299 0.13 -16.54 -10.82
CA THR A 299 -0.38 -15.23 -11.22
C THR A 299 -0.28 -15.01 -12.73
N PHE A 300 0.83 -15.43 -13.35
CA PHE A 300 0.98 -15.42 -14.79
C PHE A 300 -0.10 -16.26 -15.49
N ILE A 301 -0.37 -17.47 -15.00
CA ILE A 301 -1.44 -18.33 -15.51
C ILE A 301 -2.80 -17.67 -15.33
N TYR A 302 -3.08 -17.12 -14.14
CA TYR A 302 -4.33 -16.42 -13.84
C TYR A 302 -4.59 -15.28 -14.82
N TYR A 303 -3.63 -14.37 -15.01
CA TYR A 303 -3.80 -13.22 -15.92
C TYR A 303 -3.83 -13.63 -17.39
N THR A 304 -3.12 -14.69 -17.77
CA THR A 304 -3.18 -15.20 -19.14
C THR A 304 -4.58 -15.74 -19.44
N ILE A 305 -5.15 -16.54 -18.54
CA ILE A 305 -6.52 -17.03 -18.64
C ILE A 305 -7.51 -15.86 -18.63
N GLU A 306 -7.36 -14.92 -17.69
CA GLU A 306 -8.20 -13.72 -17.61
C GLU A 306 -8.20 -12.96 -18.94
N THR A 307 -7.01 -12.66 -19.49
CA THR A 307 -6.86 -11.91 -20.74
C THR A 307 -7.55 -12.63 -21.90
N ILE A 308 -7.36 -13.95 -22.04
CA ILE A 308 -8.01 -14.75 -23.08
C ILE A 308 -9.53 -14.72 -22.93
N LEU A 309 -10.05 -14.90 -21.71
CA LEU A 309 -11.48 -14.88 -21.42
C LEU A 309 -12.10 -13.50 -21.71
N LEU A 310 -11.41 -12.42 -21.32
CA LEU A 310 -11.84 -11.06 -21.59
C LEU A 310 -11.86 -10.76 -23.09
N TRP A 311 -10.85 -11.17 -23.85
CA TRP A 311 -10.83 -11.01 -25.31
C TRP A 311 -11.93 -11.81 -26.00
N TYR A 312 -12.17 -13.04 -25.57
CA TYR A 312 -13.30 -13.84 -26.06
C TYR A 312 -14.64 -13.15 -25.77
N ALA A 313 -14.87 -12.74 -24.52
CA ALA A 313 -16.11 -12.08 -24.12
C ALA A 313 -16.35 -10.76 -24.85
N TYR A 314 -15.28 -9.99 -25.09
CA TYR A 314 -15.33 -8.73 -25.82
C TYR A 314 -15.78 -8.91 -27.27
N SER A 315 -15.50 -10.05 -27.90
CA SER A 315 -15.96 -10.35 -29.26
C SER A 315 -17.45 -10.68 -29.37
N THR A 316 -18.13 -10.87 -28.23
CA THR A 316 -19.54 -11.32 -28.16
C THR A 316 -20.40 -10.35 -27.35
N LYS A 317 -20.15 -9.05 -27.51
CA LYS A 317 -20.95 -7.99 -26.88
C LYS A 317 -22.40 -8.05 -27.36
N SER A 318 -23.33 -7.84 -26.44
CA SER A 318 -24.77 -7.76 -26.73
C SER A 318 -25.20 -6.32 -26.95
N TYR A 319 -26.08 -6.09 -27.92
CA TYR A 319 -26.65 -4.79 -28.24
C TYR A 319 -28.17 -4.86 -28.26
N THR A 320 -28.85 -3.77 -27.89
CA THR A 320 -30.32 -3.75 -27.92
C THR A 320 -30.89 -3.90 -29.33
N SER A 321 -30.10 -3.60 -30.38
CA SER A 321 -30.45 -3.89 -31.77
C SER A 321 -30.73 -5.37 -32.04
N ASP A 322 -30.09 -6.27 -31.27
CA ASP A 322 -30.29 -7.72 -31.38
C ASP A 322 -31.69 -8.13 -30.90
N LEU A 323 -32.34 -7.27 -30.11
CA LEU A 323 -33.68 -7.44 -29.55
C LEU A 323 -34.76 -6.71 -30.37
N SER A 324 -34.46 -6.26 -31.58
CA SER A 324 -35.40 -5.53 -32.43
C SER A 324 -36.70 -6.30 -32.77
N HIS A 325 -36.71 -7.61 -32.54
CA HIS A 325 -37.86 -8.49 -32.74
C HIS A 325 -38.73 -8.69 -31.49
N VAL A 326 -38.30 -8.20 -30.32
CA VAL A 326 -39.00 -8.37 -29.05
C VAL A 326 -40.18 -7.40 -28.97
N GLU A 327 -41.36 -7.93 -28.65
CA GLU A 327 -42.55 -7.12 -28.40
C GLU A 327 -42.58 -6.62 -26.95
N ILE A 328 -43.07 -5.40 -26.73
CA ILE A 328 -43.21 -4.82 -25.40
C ILE A 328 -44.58 -5.20 -24.84
N GLU A 329 -44.61 -6.17 -23.92
CA GLU A 329 -45.82 -6.60 -23.22
C GLU A 329 -46.01 -5.82 -21.91
N THR A 330 -44.91 -5.57 -21.20
CA THR A 330 -44.92 -4.86 -19.91
C THR A 330 -44.18 -3.53 -20.05
N ASN A 331 -44.83 -2.44 -19.66
CA ASN A 331 -44.19 -1.14 -19.53
C ASN A 331 -43.74 -0.93 -18.08
N TYR A 332 -42.56 -1.46 -17.75
CA TYR A 332 -42.05 -1.54 -16.38
C TYR A 332 -42.04 -0.16 -15.69
N ARG A 333 -42.43 -0.12 -14.42
CA ARG A 333 -42.24 1.10 -13.62
C ARG A 333 -40.80 1.18 -13.14
N ILE A 334 -40.11 2.28 -13.40
CA ILE A 334 -38.71 2.47 -13.03
C ILE A 334 -38.58 3.49 -11.90
N ILE A 335 -38.06 3.04 -10.76
CA ILE A 335 -37.73 3.86 -9.60
C ILE A 335 -36.25 4.19 -9.65
N VAL A 336 -35.89 5.47 -9.79
CA VAL A 336 -34.51 5.95 -9.73
C VAL A 336 -34.20 6.49 -8.35
N LEU A 337 -33.20 5.95 -7.67
CA LEU A 337 -32.66 6.46 -6.42
C LEU A 337 -31.35 7.21 -6.67
N ILE A 338 -31.28 8.46 -6.23
CA ILE A 338 -30.09 9.31 -6.37
C ILE A 338 -29.60 9.72 -4.97
N PRO A 339 -28.64 8.99 -4.37
CA PRO A 339 -28.09 9.35 -3.07
C PRO A 339 -27.17 10.59 -3.18
N CYS A 340 -27.45 11.60 -2.35
CA CYS A 340 -26.77 12.90 -2.38
C CYS A 340 -26.24 13.29 -0.99
N MET A 341 -25.03 13.83 -0.94
CA MET A 341 -24.47 14.46 0.26
C MET A 341 -23.40 15.46 -0.17
N ASN A 342 -23.72 16.75 -0.28
CA ASN A 342 -22.85 17.78 -0.86
C ASN A 342 -22.51 17.51 -2.34
N GLU A 343 -23.51 17.66 -3.21
CA GLU A 343 -23.49 17.41 -4.66
C GLU A 343 -24.00 18.63 -5.46
N GLU A 344 -23.94 19.85 -4.90
CA GLU A 344 -24.48 21.09 -5.51
C GLU A 344 -23.97 21.34 -6.94
N LEU A 345 -22.74 20.91 -7.24
CA LEU A 345 -22.09 21.16 -8.54
C LEU A 345 -22.64 20.30 -9.69
N VAL A 346 -23.31 19.19 -9.38
CA VAL A 346 -23.61 18.14 -10.36
C VAL A 346 -25.07 17.70 -10.39
N ILE A 347 -25.74 17.68 -9.23
CA ILE A 347 -27.06 17.05 -9.08
C ILE A 347 -28.13 17.60 -10.03
N LYS A 348 -28.12 18.92 -10.25
CA LYS A 348 -29.06 19.61 -11.14
C LYS A 348 -29.00 19.06 -12.57
N ASN A 349 -27.80 18.83 -13.08
CA ASN A 349 -27.61 18.31 -14.44
C ASN A 349 -28.08 16.86 -14.54
N THR A 350 -27.86 16.06 -13.50
CA THR A 350 -28.36 14.68 -13.43
C THR A 350 -29.88 14.64 -13.43
N VAL A 351 -30.55 15.42 -12.58
CA VAL A 351 -32.03 15.48 -12.55
C VAL A 351 -32.59 15.97 -13.89
N LYS A 352 -32.00 17.01 -14.50
CA LYS A 352 -32.38 17.47 -15.85
C LYS A 352 -32.22 16.38 -16.90
N SER A 353 -31.10 15.66 -16.89
CA SER A 353 -30.84 14.56 -17.83
C SER A 353 -31.90 13.46 -17.72
N LEU A 354 -32.30 13.10 -16.51
CA LEU A 354 -33.30 12.05 -16.27
C LEU A 354 -34.71 12.50 -16.64
N LEU A 355 -35.08 13.75 -16.32
CA LEU A 355 -36.36 14.32 -16.72
C LEU A 355 -36.48 14.53 -18.23
N ASN A 356 -35.36 14.63 -18.96
CA ASN A 356 -35.36 14.77 -20.42
C ASN A 356 -35.47 13.42 -21.15
N THR A 357 -35.61 12.29 -20.45
CA THR A 357 -35.86 10.99 -21.06
C THR A 357 -37.33 10.86 -21.51
N ASN A 358 -37.55 10.06 -22.55
CA ASN A 358 -38.86 9.87 -23.17
C ASN A 358 -39.77 8.89 -22.39
N TYR A 359 -39.32 8.40 -21.24
CA TYR A 359 -40.00 7.35 -20.49
C TYR A 359 -40.99 7.92 -19.48
N GLU A 360 -42.26 7.49 -19.59
CA GLU A 360 -43.34 8.01 -18.74
C GLU A 360 -43.45 7.34 -17.38
N ASN A 361 -43.24 6.02 -17.30
CA ASN A 361 -43.34 5.21 -16.08
C ASN A 361 -42.07 5.32 -15.23
N LEU A 362 -41.66 6.55 -14.91
CA LEU A 362 -40.42 6.88 -14.24
C LEU A 362 -40.68 7.71 -12.97
N ASP A 363 -40.15 7.25 -11.83
CA ASP A 363 -40.21 7.95 -10.56
C ASP A 363 -38.77 8.22 -10.06
N ILE A 364 -38.39 9.48 -9.89
CA ILE A 364 -37.04 9.94 -9.55
C ILE A 364 -37.02 10.42 -8.11
N TYR A 365 -36.31 9.71 -7.25
CA TYR A 365 -36.13 10.04 -5.83
C TYR A 365 -34.71 10.52 -5.58
N VAL A 366 -34.56 11.82 -5.32
CA VAL A 366 -33.33 12.40 -4.79
C VAL A 366 -33.32 12.22 -3.28
N ILE A 367 -32.27 11.58 -2.75
CA ILE A 367 -32.12 11.30 -1.32
C ILE A 367 -31.02 12.20 -0.77
N ASP A 368 -31.40 13.32 -0.16
CA ASP A 368 -30.46 14.21 0.51
C ASP A 368 -30.12 13.67 1.90
N ASP A 369 -28.84 13.36 2.13
CA ASP A 369 -28.35 12.80 3.39
C ASP A 369 -27.76 13.88 4.32
N ALA A 370 -28.55 14.93 4.58
CA ALA A 370 -28.18 16.14 5.32
C ALA A 370 -26.99 16.89 4.70
N SER A 371 -27.14 17.34 3.45
CA SER A 371 -26.16 18.21 2.81
C SER A 371 -26.06 19.55 3.54
N ILE A 372 -24.86 20.15 3.51
CA ILE A 372 -24.56 21.46 4.10
C ILE A 372 -24.28 22.54 3.05
N ASP A 373 -24.18 22.14 1.77
CA ASP A 373 -24.05 23.01 0.61
C ASP A 373 -25.43 23.27 -0.03
N ASN A 374 -25.48 23.81 -1.25
CA ASN A 374 -26.75 24.15 -1.91
C ASN A 374 -27.43 22.96 -2.62
N THR A 375 -27.07 21.70 -2.32
CA THR A 375 -27.61 20.51 -3.00
C THR A 375 -29.13 20.50 -3.07
N VAL A 376 -29.80 20.82 -1.95
CA VAL A 376 -31.26 20.82 -1.86
C VAL A 376 -31.86 21.93 -2.73
N GLN A 377 -31.32 23.14 -2.63
CA GLN A 377 -31.76 24.31 -3.40
C GLN A 377 -31.65 24.08 -4.91
N GLU A 378 -30.60 23.38 -5.36
CA GLU A 378 -30.39 23.08 -6.78
C GLU A 378 -31.46 22.13 -7.37
N VAL A 379 -32.14 21.34 -6.52
CA VAL A 379 -33.20 20.42 -6.95
C VAL A 379 -34.62 20.87 -6.59
N GLU A 380 -34.76 21.91 -5.77
CA GLU A 380 -36.06 22.50 -5.42
C GLU A 380 -36.82 23.02 -6.64
N GLU A 381 -36.12 23.44 -7.71
CA GLU A 381 -36.76 23.89 -8.96
C GLU A 381 -37.62 22.80 -9.63
N PHE A 382 -37.42 21.52 -9.28
CA PHE A 382 -38.15 20.39 -9.85
C PHE A 382 -39.38 19.97 -9.03
N GLN A 383 -39.67 20.62 -7.89
CA GLN A 383 -40.74 20.26 -6.93
C GLN A 383 -42.19 20.33 -7.46
N GLY A 384 -42.40 20.62 -8.74
CA GLY A 384 -43.71 20.54 -9.42
C GLY A 384 -43.82 19.41 -10.44
N ASN A 385 -42.74 18.69 -10.73
CA ASN A 385 -42.76 17.62 -11.72
C ASN A 385 -43.30 16.33 -11.11
N LYS A 386 -44.33 15.73 -11.72
CA LYS A 386 -44.97 14.48 -11.23
C LYS A 386 -44.01 13.29 -11.05
N ARG A 387 -42.88 13.29 -11.77
CA ARG A 387 -41.86 12.24 -11.73
C ARG A 387 -40.76 12.51 -10.70
N PHE A 388 -40.73 13.69 -10.06
CA PHE A 388 -39.65 14.09 -9.17
C PHE A 388 -40.10 14.06 -7.71
N HIS A 389 -39.25 13.51 -6.85
CA HIS A 389 -39.45 13.41 -5.42
C HIS A 389 -38.14 13.71 -4.69
N LEU A 390 -38.20 14.57 -3.68
CA LEU A 390 -37.08 14.83 -2.78
C LEU A 390 -37.35 14.18 -1.42
N LEU A 391 -36.41 13.37 -0.95
CA LEU A 391 -36.42 12.77 0.38
C LEU A 391 -35.21 13.29 1.15
N GLN A 392 -35.45 13.90 2.31
CA GLN A 392 -34.38 14.48 3.15
C GLN A 392 -34.23 13.69 4.44
N ARG A 393 -32.98 13.34 4.77
CA ARG A 393 -32.58 12.77 6.06
C ARG A 393 -31.95 13.87 6.92
N PHE A 394 -32.10 13.75 8.23
CA PHE A 394 -31.57 14.70 9.20
C PHE A 394 -30.71 13.98 10.24
N GLN A 395 -29.81 14.72 10.90
CA GLN A 395 -29.00 14.19 12.00
C GLN A 395 -29.88 13.85 13.22
N PRO A 396 -29.54 12.82 14.02
CA PRO A 396 -28.32 11.99 13.96
C PRO A 396 -28.39 10.79 13.00
N GLU A 397 -29.51 10.56 12.31
CA GLU A 397 -29.70 9.40 11.43
C GLU A 397 -29.04 9.56 10.04
N ALA A 398 -28.74 10.80 9.61
CA ALA A 398 -28.09 11.12 8.35
C ALA A 398 -26.55 10.94 8.38
N GLN A 399 -25.92 10.86 7.20
CA GLN A 399 -24.47 10.73 6.98
C GLN A 399 -23.85 9.45 7.57
N GLN A 400 -24.63 8.38 7.67
CA GLN A 400 -24.18 7.07 8.15
C GLN A 400 -23.62 6.17 7.01
N GLY A 401 -23.68 6.65 5.76
CA GLY A 401 -23.15 5.98 4.56
C GLY A 401 -24.21 5.82 3.46
N LYS A 402 -23.74 5.63 2.22
CA LYS A 402 -24.61 5.48 1.03
C LYS A 402 -25.64 4.35 1.20
N GLY A 403 -25.22 3.19 1.71
CA GLY A 403 -26.12 2.05 1.94
C GLY A 403 -27.26 2.35 2.89
N GLU A 404 -27.01 3.06 4.01
CA GLU A 404 -28.04 3.43 4.98
C GLU A 404 -29.06 4.43 4.40
N ALA A 405 -28.60 5.40 3.61
CA ALA A 405 -29.47 6.34 2.92
C ALA A 405 -30.39 5.63 1.90
N LEU A 406 -29.82 4.67 1.16
CA LEU A 406 -30.56 3.84 0.20
C LEU A 406 -31.58 2.94 0.90
N ASN A 407 -31.19 2.23 1.98
CA ASN A 407 -32.11 1.38 2.76
C ASN A 407 -33.31 2.18 3.30
N TRP A 408 -33.04 3.37 3.86
CA TRP A 408 -34.09 4.25 4.39
C TRP A 408 -35.08 4.69 3.31
N ALA A 409 -34.59 5.09 2.14
CA ALA A 409 -35.45 5.50 1.02
C ALA A 409 -36.21 4.30 0.45
N TYR A 410 -35.53 3.18 0.25
CA TYR A 410 -36.10 1.93 -0.25
C TYR A 410 -37.27 1.45 0.62
N LYS A 411 -37.13 1.46 1.95
CA LYS A 411 -38.22 1.09 2.85
C LYS A 411 -39.45 1.98 2.64
N LYS A 412 -39.27 3.31 2.69
CA LYS A 412 -40.36 4.28 2.48
C LYS A 412 -41.07 4.11 1.13
N ILE A 413 -40.30 3.92 0.07
CA ILE A 413 -40.83 3.79 -1.28
C ILE A 413 -41.57 2.46 -1.42
N THR A 414 -40.98 1.36 -0.93
CA THR A 414 -41.58 0.03 -0.98
C THR A 414 -42.90 -0.01 -0.21
N ASP A 415 -42.96 0.55 1.00
CA ASP A 415 -44.19 0.66 1.79
C ASP A 415 -45.27 1.44 1.02
N SER A 416 -44.93 2.60 0.46
CA SER A 416 -45.85 3.38 -0.37
C SER A 416 -46.31 2.64 -1.63
N TYR A 417 -45.49 1.77 -2.21
CA TYR A 417 -45.82 1.05 -3.43
C TYR A 417 -46.73 -0.15 -3.16
N ILE A 418 -46.56 -0.80 -2.00
CA ILE A 418 -47.50 -1.81 -1.48
C ILE A 418 -48.88 -1.17 -1.28
N ASP A 419 -48.94 -0.01 -0.62
CA ASP A 419 -50.21 0.69 -0.37
C ASP A 419 -50.94 1.09 -1.66
N LYS A 420 -50.19 1.40 -2.73
CA LYS A 420 -50.73 1.74 -4.05
C LYS A 420 -51.11 0.51 -4.89
N GLY A 421 -50.80 -0.70 -4.42
CA GLY A 421 -51.08 -1.95 -5.14
C GLY A 421 -50.21 -2.17 -6.37
N TYR A 422 -48.99 -1.61 -6.41
CA TYR A 422 -48.07 -1.83 -7.53
C TYR A 422 -47.48 -3.25 -7.53
N ILE A 423 -47.30 -3.81 -8.72
CA ILE A 423 -46.74 -5.15 -8.92
C ILE A 423 -45.21 -5.07 -8.88
N PHE A 424 -44.60 -5.72 -7.89
CA PHE A 424 -43.14 -5.69 -7.70
C PHE A 424 -42.36 -6.35 -8.84
N GLU A 425 -42.94 -7.36 -9.47
CA GLU A 425 -42.34 -8.05 -10.63
C GLU A 425 -42.27 -7.14 -11.86
N GLU A 426 -43.20 -6.19 -11.98
CA GLU A 426 -43.27 -5.19 -13.07
C GLU A 426 -42.66 -3.84 -12.66
N THR A 427 -41.90 -3.82 -11.56
CA THR A 427 -41.22 -2.63 -11.04
C THR A 427 -39.72 -2.85 -10.98
N LEU A 428 -38.95 -1.94 -11.55
CA LEU A 428 -37.50 -1.93 -11.51
C LEU A 428 -37.03 -0.82 -10.57
N ILE A 429 -35.99 -1.10 -9.81
CA ILE A 429 -35.29 -0.10 -9.01
C ILE A 429 -33.87 0.07 -9.53
N THR A 430 -33.44 1.32 -9.67
CA THR A 430 -32.10 1.68 -10.13
C THR A 430 -31.44 2.71 -9.23
N ILE A 431 -30.13 2.62 -9.13
CA ILE A 431 -29.30 3.61 -8.43
C ILE A 431 -28.50 4.37 -9.46
N ILE A 432 -28.62 5.69 -9.42
CA ILE A 432 -27.87 6.61 -10.28
C ILE A 432 -27.10 7.57 -9.39
N ASP A 433 -25.79 7.68 -9.61
CA ASP A 433 -24.97 8.63 -8.87
C ASP A 433 -25.27 10.07 -9.30
N ALA A 434 -25.14 11.02 -8.36
CA ALA A 434 -25.47 12.44 -8.52
C ALA A 434 -24.67 13.21 -9.60
N ASP A 435 -23.64 12.58 -10.18
CA ASP A 435 -22.79 13.11 -11.25
C ASP A 435 -22.97 12.38 -12.58
N SER A 436 -24.16 11.80 -12.80
CA SER A 436 -24.47 10.98 -13.97
C SER A 436 -25.33 11.68 -15.01
N SER A 437 -25.25 11.24 -16.27
CA SER A 437 -26.18 11.61 -17.34
C SER A 437 -26.44 10.44 -18.29
N VAL A 438 -27.61 10.45 -18.93
CA VAL A 438 -28.11 9.36 -19.77
C VAL A 438 -28.67 9.89 -21.10
N ALA A 439 -28.75 9.03 -22.11
CA ALA A 439 -29.41 9.34 -23.38
C ALA A 439 -30.94 9.38 -23.22
N THR A 440 -31.64 10.03 -24.17
CA THR A 440 -33.09 10.21 -24.11
C THR A 440 -33.88 8.90 -24.17
N ASP A 441 -33.31 7.87 -24.82
CA ASP A 441 -33.86 6.52 -25.03
C ASP A 441 -33.34 5.48 -24.00
N TYR A 442 -32.65 5.92 -22.95
CA TYR A 442 -31.96 5.04 -22.00
C TYR A 442 -32.90 4.05 -21.31
N PHE A 443 -34.03 4.55 -20.78
CA PHE A 443 -35.01 3.71 -20.09
C PHE A 443 -35.85 2.86 -21.05
N ASP A 444 -36.08 3.33 -22.29
CA ASP A 444 -36.75 2.53 -23.33
C ASP A 444 -35.96 1.25 -23.64
N LYS A 445 -34.64 1.39 -23.76
CA LYS A 445 -33.71 0.26 -23.95
C LYS A 445 -33.72 -0.71 -22.76
N VAL A 446 -33.74 -0.19 -21.53
CA VAL A 446 -33.84 -1.03 -20.34
C VAL A 446 -35.16 -1.80 -20.34
N ASN A 447 -36.27 -1.13 -20.61
CA ASN A 447 -37.58 -1.75 -20.71
C ASN A 447 -37.60 -2.85 -21.78
N LEU A 448 -37.03 -2.61 -22.95
CA LEU A 448 -36.88 -3.62 -24.02
C LEU A 448 -36.12 -4.87 -23.54
N VAL A 449 -35.02 -4.70 -22.81
CA VAL A 449 -34.24 -5.83 -22.30
C VAL A 449 -35.04 -6.66 -21.28
N PHE A 450 -35.77 -6.03 -20.36
CA PHE A 450 -36.59 -6.79 -19.40
C PHE A 450 -37.81 -7.47 -20.04
N ASN A 451 -38.30 -6.97 -21.19
CA ASN A 451 -39.31 -7.69 -21.99
C ASN A 451 -38.72 -8.86 -22.79
N SER A 452 -37.41 -8.85 -23.08
CA SER A 452 -36.76 -9.94 -23.82
C SER A 452 -36.57 -11.22 -23.01
N ASP A 453 -36.57 -11.12 -21.69
CA ASP A 453 -36.32 -12.23 -20.77
C ASP A 453 -37.05 -11.99 -19.44
N PHE A 454 -38.19 -12.67 -19.27
CA PHE A 454 -38.99 -12.56 -18.06
C PHE A 454 -38.26 -13.08 -16.81
N GLU A 455 -37.27 -13.97 -16.92
CA GLU A 455 -36.51 -14.45 -15.76
C GLU A 455 -35.40 -13.50 -15.32
N LEU A 456 -35.15 -12.43 -16.09
CA LEU A 456 -34.07 -11.49 -15.79
C LEU A 456 -34.31 -10.77 -14.45
N THR A 457 -33.35 -10.89 -13.54
CA THR A 457 -33.44 -10.27 -12.20
C THR A 457 -32.79 -8.88 -12.14
N GLY A 458 -31.86 -8.60 -13.05
CA GLY A 458 -31.15 -7.33 -13.05
C GLY A 458 -30.34 -7.02 -14.30
N LEU A 459 -29.94 -5.76 -14.41
CA LEU A 459 -29.15 -5.23 -15.51
C LEU A 459 -28.11 -4.25 -14.98
N GLN A 460 -26.85 -4.37 -15.41
CA GLN A 460 -25.83 -3.35 -15.16
C GLN A 460 -25.62 -2.54 -16.43
N SER A 461 -25.72 -1.21 -16.34
CA SER A 461 -25.37 -0.32 -17.44
C SER A 461 -23.86 -0.25 -17.63
N LYS A 462 -23.43 -0.10 -18.88
CA LYS A 462 -22.04 0.24 -19.18
C LYS A 462 -21.74 1.67 -18.70
N VAL A 463 -20.72 1.83 -17.89
CA VAL A 463 -20.26 3.16 -17.45
C VAL A 463 -19.34 3.75 -18.51
N GLN A 464 -19.59 5.00 -18.86
CA GLN A 464 -18.71 5.84 -19.67
C GLN A 464 -18.20 7.00 -18.83
N VAL A 465 -16.89 7.20 -18.77
CA VAL A 465 -16.29 8.26 -17.96
C VAL A 465 -16.03 9.47 -18.84
N ILE A 466 -16.62 10.61 -18.48
CA ILE A 466 -16.31 11.89 -19.13
C ILE A 466 -15.11 12.50 -18.41
N ASN A 467 -13.99 12.60 -19.11
CA ASN A 467 -12.80 13.31 -18.64
C ASN A 467 -12.73 14.71 -19.28
N ARG A 468 -12.27 15.69 -18.50
CA ARG A 468 -12.06 17.07 -19.00
C ARG A 468 -10.68 17.27 -19.64
N ASN A 469 -9.73 16.39 -19.36
CA ASN A 469 -8.37 16.42 -19.90
C ASN A 469 -8.22 15.38 -21.03
N ARG A 470 -7.02 15.32 -21.65
CA ARG A 470 -6.69 14.28 -22.64
C ARG A 470 -6.35 12.92 -22.04
N ASP A 471 -6.48 12.74 -20.72
CA ASP A 471 -6.20 11.46 -20.07
C ASP A 471 -7.44 10.58 -20.17
N THR A 472 -7.43 9.63 -21.09
CA THR A 472 -8.53 8.70 -21.37
C THR A 472 -8.51 7.47 -20.45
N SER A 473 -7.56 7.37 -19.51
CA SER A 473 -7.28 6.11 -18.80
C SER A 473 -8.47 5.53 -18.05
N GLN A 474 -9.27 6.38 -17.39
CA GLN A 474 -10.48 5.94 -16.68
C GLN A 474 -11.59 5.54 -17.63
N ASP A 475 -11.80 6.27 -18.72
CA ASP A 475 -12.83 5.92 -19.71
C ASP A 475 -12.47 4.62 -20.44
N LEU A 476 -11.18 4.42 -20.75
CA LEU A 476 -10.68 3.18 -21.30
C LEU A 476 -10.87 2.01 -20.31
N GLU A 477 -10.52 2.20 -19.04
CA GLU A 477 -10.73 1.19 -17.99
C GLU A 477 -12.21 0.76 -17.91
N PHE A 478 -13.14 1.71 -17.83
CA PHE A 478 -14.57 1.43 -17.72
C PHE A 478 -15.18 0.93 -19.03
N GLY A 479 -14.90 1.62 -20.14
CA GLY A 479 -15.48 1.38 -21.45
C GLY A 479 -15.00 0.09 -22.13
N GLU A 480 -13.80 -0.39 -21.79
CA GLU A 480 -13.20 -1.57 -22.41
C GLU A 480 -12.92 -2.70 -21.41
N ILE A 481 -12.10 -2.48 -20.37
CA ILE A 481 -11.63 -3.57 -19.48
C ILE A 481 -12.75 -4.06 -18.56
N ILE A 482 -13.43 -3.14 -17.86
CA ILE A 482 -14.57 -3.46 -17.01
C ILE A 482 -15.74 -3.95 -17.88
N ASN A 483 -15.95 -3.33 -19.03
CA ASN A 483 -16.97 -3.78 -19.98
C ASN A 483 -16.74 -5.22 -20.46
N ALA A 484 -15.50 -5.60 -20.79
CA ALA A 484 -15.15 -6.99 -21.14
C ALA A 484 -15.40 -7.94 -19.96
N THR A 485 -15.11 -7.50 -18.74
CA THR A 485 -15.37 -8.28 -17.51
C THR A 485 -16.87 -8.53 -17.33
N GLN A 486 -17.71 -7.51 -17.52
CA GLN A 486 -19.16 -7.65 -17.43
C GLN A 486 -19.75 -8.43 -18.63
N SER A 487 -19.12 -8.37 -19.79
CA SER A 487 -19.49 -9.21 -20.95
C SER A 487 -19.20 -10.69 -20.67
N LEU A 488 -18.07 -11.00 -20.01
CA LEU A 488 -17.76 -12.35 -19.55
C LEU A 488 -18.82 -12.81 -18.54
N ARG A 489 -19.17 -11.94 -17.60
CA ARG A 489 -20.19 -12.19 -16.59
C ARG A 489 -21.59 -12.38 -17.17
N SER A 490 -21.91 -11.75 -18.30
CA SER A 490 -23.17 -11.96 -19.02
C SER A 490 -23.28 -13.39 -19.54
N LYS A 491 -22.17 -14.03 -19.93
CA LYS A 491 -22.16 -15.45 -20.34
C LYS A 491 -22.31 -16.40 -19.15
N THR A 492 -21.77 -16.00 -18.00
CA THR A 492 -21.85 -16.79 -16.77
C THR A 492 -23.09 -16.48 -15.94
N ASN A 493 -23.95 -15.55 -16.35
CA ASN A 493 -25.12 -15.08 -15.58
C ASN A 493 -24.74 -14.49 -14.20
N THR A 494 -23.57 -13.84 -14.11
CA THR A 494 -23.03 -13.27 -12.87
C THR A 494 -22.72 -11.78 -12.97
N VAL A 495 -23.40 -11.05 -13.87
CA VAL A 495 -23.17 -9.60 -14.02
C VAL A 495 -23.37 -8.91 -12.68
N ALA A 496 -22.32 -8.25 -12.25
CA ALA A 496 -22.29 -7.62 -10.93
C ALA A 496 -22.70 -6.16 -11.06
N PHE A 497 -23.44 -5.70 -10.06
CA PHE A 497 -23.83 -4.32 -9.91
C PHE A 497 -22.63 -3.45 -9.49
N GLY A 498 -22.54 -2.26 -10.09
CA GLY A 498 -21.41 -1.34 -9.95
C GLY A 498 -21.74 0.00 -9.31
N GLY A 499 -22.90 0.11 -8.65
CA GLY A 499 -23.28 1.25 -7.81
C GLY A 499 -23.87 2.44 -8.56
N ASN A 500 -23.78 2.43 -9.90
CA ASN A 500 -24.31 3.44 -10.81
C ASN A 500 -24.89 2.77 -12.07
N GLY A 501 -26.15 3.08 -12.41
CA GLY A 501 -26.85 2.50 -13.57
C GLY A 501 -27.14 1.00 -13.44
N GLN A 502 -27.24 0.48 -12.22
CA GLN A 502 -27.70 -0.88 -11.94
C GLN A 502 -29.23 -0.91 -11.85
N PHE A 503 -29.89 -1.90 -12.43
CA PHE A 503 -31.33 -2.13 -12.33
C PHE A 503 -31.57 -3.49 -11.71
N CYS A 504 -32.55 -3.58 -10.83
CA CYS A 504 -33.00 -4.84 -10.25
C CYS A 504 -34.52 -4.84 -10.20
N LYS A 505 -35.15 -5.99 -10.44
CA LYS A 505 -36.58 -6.12 -10.16
C LYS A 505 -36.83 -5.91 -8.67
N LEU A 506 -37.88 -5.17 -8.35
CA LEU A 506 -38.24 -4.88 -6.96
C LEU A 506 -38.59 -6.18 -6.22
N SER A 507 -39.22 -7.14 -6.89
CA SER A 507 -39.48 -8.49 -6.36
C SER A 507 -38.21 -9.22 -5.95
N THR A 508 -37.15 -9.14 -6.78
CA THR A 508 -35.85 -9.76 -6.50
C THR A 508 -35.16 -9.05 -5.34
N LEU A 509 -35.12 -7.72 -5.34
CA LEU A 509 -34.51 -6.96 -4.25
C LEU A 509 -35.22 -7.19 -2.90
N TYR A 510 -36.54 -7.34 -2.93
CA TYR A 510 -37.38 -7.58 -1.76
C TYR A 510 -37.09 -8.91 -1.05
N SER A 511 -36.48 -9.89 -1.74
CA SER A 511 -35.99 -11.13 -1.10
C SER A 511 -34.93 -10.89 -0.02
N LEU A 512 -34.25 -9.74 -0.08
CA LEU A 512 -33.26 -9.31 0.92
C LEU A 512 -33.88 -8.45 2.04
N HIS A 513 -35.21 -8.41 2.12
CA HIS A 513 -36.01 -7.71 3.13
C HIS A 513 -35.77 -6.20 3.15
N GLU A 514 -35.83 -5.58 4.34
CA GLU A 514 -35.89 -4.13 4.51
C GLU A 514 -34.57 -3.39 4.26
N ALA A 515 -33.43 -4.09 4.32
CA ALA A 515 -32.10 -3.47 4.28
C ALA A 515 -31.17 -4.16 3.26
N PRO A 516 -31.47 -4.04 1.95
CA PRO A 516 -30.71 -4.74 0.93
C PRO A 516 -29.27 -4.23 0.77
N TRP A 517 -28.90 -3.01 1.19
CA TRP A 517 -27.50 -2.55 1.15
C TRP A 517 -26.81 -2.73 2.51
N THR A 518 -25.63 -3.35 2.53
CA THR A 518 -24.85 -3.56 3.76
C THR A 518 -23.84 -2.45 4.00
N THR A 519 -23.13 -2.49 5.13
CA THR A 519 -22.00 -1.61 5.45
C THR A 519 -20.71 -1.96 4.68
N SER A 520 -20.78 -2.78 3.63
CA SER A 520 -19.63 -3.09 2.78
C SER A 520 -19.09 -1.83 2.12
N LEU A 521 -17.78 -1.73 1.90
CA LEU A 521 -17.18 -0.62 1.14
C LEU A 521 -17.46 -0.72 -0.37
N VAL A 522 -17.99 -1.86 -0.82
CA VAL A 522 -18.54 -2.15 -2.14
C VAL A 522 -19.94 -2.74 -1.96
N GLU A 523 -20.85 -1.92 -1.44
CA GLU A 523 -22.23 -2.32 -1.11
C GLU A 523 -23.03 -2.83 -2.31
N ASP A 524 -22.65 -2.38 -3.50
CA ASP A 524 -23.17 -2.77 -4.81
C ASP A 524 -22.78 -4.20 -5.20
N PHE A 525 -21.49 -4.53 -5.15
CA PHE A 525 -21.02 -5.87 -5.45
C PHE A 525 -21.42 -6.87 -4.34
N ASP A 526 -21.40 -6.43 -3.07
CA ASP A 526 -21.93 -7.21 -1.94
C ASP A 526 -23.42 -7.53 -2.12
N LEU A 527 -24.22 -6.57 -2.62
CA LEU A 527 -25.61 -6.80 -3.00
C LEU A 527 -25.73 -7.88 -4.07
N SER A 528 -24.97 -7.81 -5.16
CA SER A 528 -24.99 -8.86 -6.20
C SER A 528 -24.66 -10.24 -5.64
N LEU A 529 -23.63 -10.36 -4.80
CA LEU A 529 -23.25 -11.64 -4.19
C LEU A 529 -24.36 -12.20 -3.31
N ARG A 530 -25.05 -11.35 -2.54
CA ARG A 530 -26.20 -11.79 -1.71
C ARG A 530 -27.42 -12.17 -2.54
N LEU A 531 -27.68 -11.48 -3.65
CA LEU A 531 -28.73 -11.89 -4.59
C LEU A 531 -28.41 -13.26 -5.21
N PHE A 532 -27.19 -13.46 -5.72
CA PHE A 532 -26.74 -14.75 -6.26
C PHE A 532 -26.77 -15.90 -5.23
N LEU A 533 -26.63 -15.58 -3.95
CA LEU A 533 -26.70 -16.54 -2.84
C LEU A 533 -28.08 -16.60 -2.17
N SER A 534 -29.07 -15.86 -2.68
CA SER A 534 -30.43 -15.89 -2.15
C SER A 534 -31.14 -17.19 -2.51
N ASP A 535 -32.33 -17.38 -1.93
CA ASP A 535 -33.20 -18.52 -2.23
C ASP A 535 -33.97 -18.35 -3.56
N ILE A 536 -33.74 -17.25 -4.28
CA ILE A 536 -34.31 -17.06 -5.62
C ILE A 536 -33.64 -18.04 -6.58
N TYR A 537 -34.46 -18.84 -7.26
CA TYR A 537 -33.99 -19.71 -8.31
C TYR A 537 -33.47 -18.90 -9.51
N ASN A 538 -32.29 -19.26 -10.01
CA ASN A 538 -31.72 -18.72 -11.25
C ASN A 538 -31.58 -17.19 -11.30
N VAL A 539 -31.03 -16.56 -10.25
CA VAL A 539 -30.70 -15.12 -10.29
C VAL A 539 -29.75 -14.83 -11.45
N ARG A 540 -30.22 -14.01 -12.39
CA ARG A 540 -29.53 -13.71 -13.65
C ARG A 540 -29.52 -12.22 -13.93
N ASN A 541 -28.31 -11.70 -14.07
CA ASN A 541 -28.07 -10.32 -14.47
C ASN A 541 -27.37 -10.26 -15.81
N VAL A 542 -27.63 -9.19 -16.58
CA VAL A 542 -27.04 -8.96 -17.92
C VAL A 542 -26.47 -7.55 -18.07
N GLN A 543 -25.68 -7.35 -19.12
CA GLN A 543 -25.24 -6.03 -19.57
C GLN A 543 -25.34 -5.94 -21.09
N TYR A 544 -25.72 -4.77 -21.60
CA TYR A 544 -25.74 -4.43 -23.02
C TYR A 544 -24.81 -3.25 -23.29
N ASP A 545 -24.03 -3.28 -24.38
CA ASP A 545 -22.97 -2.30 -24.63
C ASP A 545 -23.52 -0.90 -24.97
N ASP A 546 -24.72 -0.83 -25.53
CA ASP A 546 -25.41 0.40 -25.94
C ASP A 546 -26.37 0.98 -24.89
N ILE A 547 -26.48 0.34 -23.71
CA ILE A 547 -27.11 0.91 -22.51
C ILE A 547 -26.01 1.54 -21.66
N LYS A 548 -25.79 2.84 -21.87
CA LYS A 548 -24.67 3.59 -21.29
C LYS A 548 -25.13 4.64 -20.31
N ILE A 549 -24.45 4.70 -19.17
CA ILE A 549 -24.55 5.81 -18.21
C ILE A 549 -23.22 6.55 -18.18
N LYS A 550 -23.28 7.88 -18.31
CA LYS A 550 -22.08 8.72 -18.28
C LYS A 550 -21.86 9.23 -16.87
N GLN A 551 -20.62 9.24 -16.39
CA GLN A 551 -20.25 9.81 -15.09
C GLN A 551 -18.98 10.66 -15.21
N THR A 552 -18.73 11.55 -14.26
CA THR A 552 -17.55 12.41 -14.26
C THR A 552 -16.32 11.68 -13.70
N GLY A 553 -15.20 11.72 -14.42
CA GLY A 553 -13.93 11.14 -13.96
C GLY A 553 -13.17 12.03 -12.98
N ILE A 554 -12.30 11.42 -12.16
CA ILE A 554 -11.38 12.19 -11.29
C ILE A 554 -10.19 12.65 -12.14
N TYR A 555 -10.02 13.97 -12.32
CA TYR A 555 -8.89 14.53 -13.08
C TYR A 555 -7.98 15.37 -12.18
N ASP A 556 -6.68 15.39 -12.50
CA ASP A 556 -5.64 16.18 -11.82
C ASP A 556 -5.50 16.01 -10.29
N ASP A 557 -6.14 14.97 -9.71
CA ASP A 557 -6.01 14.61 -8.29
C ASP A 557 -5.75 13.10 -8.12
N THR A 558 -4.49 12.72 -8.34
CA THR A 558 -4.03 11.33 -8.19
C THR A 558 -4.25 10.78 -6.78
N MET A 559 -4.22 11.63 -5.75
CA MET A 559 -4.40 11.18 -4.36
C MET A 559 -5.85 10.75 -4.12
N SER A 560 -6.81 11.56 -4.57
CA SER A 560 -8.23 11.24 -4.51
C SER A 560 -8.58 9.98 -5.32
N LEU A 561 -8.01 9.84 -6.51
CA LEU A 561 -8.14 8.63 -7.32
C LEU A 561 -7.64 7.38 -6.57
N VAL A 562 -6.41 7.42 -6.02
CA VAL A 562 -5.86 6.28 -5.26
C VAL A 562 -6.71 5.97 -4.03
N LYS A 563 -7.20 6.98 -3.29
CA LYS A 563 -8.10 6.75 -2.14
C LYS A 563 -9.37 6.02 -2.54
N GLN A 564 -10.00 6.41 -3.65
CA GLN A 564 -11.18 5.74 -4.20
C GLN A 564 -10.86 4.28 -4.52
N ARG A 565 -9.77 4.01 -5.25
CA ARG A 565 -9.41 2.64 -5.66
C ARG A 565 -8.95 1.76 -4.49
N VAL A 566 -8.30 2.32 -3.47
CA VAL A 566 -7.99 1.61 -2.22
C VAL A 566 -9.27 1.19 -1.48
N ARG A 567 -10.29 2.07 -1.43
CA ARG A 567 -11.60 1.70 -0.86
C ARG A 567 -12.22 0.52 -1.60
N TRP A 568 -12.25 0.58 -2.94
CA TRP A 568 -12.80 -0.51 -3.76
C TRP A 568 -12.01 -1.80 -3.59
N ALA A 569 -10.69 -1.73 -3.59
CA ALA A 569 -9.84 -2.90 -3.36
C ALA A 569 -10.10 -3.49 -1.96
N GLN A 570 -10.27 -2.66 -0.92
CA GLN A 570 -10.60 -3.13 0.43
C GLN A 570 -11.98 -3.78 0.48
N GLY A 571 -12.98 -3.19 -0.17
CA GLY A 571 -14.31 -3.78 -0.28
C GLY A 571 -14.28 -5.15 -0.98
N ASN A 572 -13.55 -5.28 -2.08
CA ASN A 572 -13.36 -6.56 -2.77
C ASN A 572 -12.59 -7.60 -1.92
N ILE A 573 -11.72 -7.16 -1.01
CA ILE A 573 -11.10 -8.07 -0.02
C ILE A 573 -12.16 -8.55 0.99
N GLN A 574 -13.07 -7.67 1.44
CA GLN A 574 -14.13 -8.00 2.40
C GLN A 574 -15.12 -9.05 1.85
N THR A 575 -15.36 -9.07 0.54
CA THR A 575 -16.27 -10.03 -0.10
C THR A 575 -15.70 -11.45 -0.16
N PHE A 576 -14.42 -11.67 0.16
CA PHE A 576 -13.83 -13.01 0.22
C PHE A 576 -14.55 -13.95 1.20
N LYS A 577 -15.25 -13.41 2.21
CA LYS A 577 -16.13 -14.17 3.12
C LYS A 577 -17.19 -15.01 2.39
N TYR A 578 -17.54 -14.65 1.16
CA TYR A 578 -18.54 -15.36 0.34
C TYR A 578 -17.98 -16.58 -0.43
N ILE A 579 -16.66 -16.81 -0.44
CA ILE A 579 -16.05 -17.88 -1.25
C ILE A 579 -16.62 -19.27 -0.92
N PHE A 580 -16.75 -19.61 0.37
CA PHE A 580 -17.30 -20.90 0.80
C PHE A 580 -18.81 -21.00 0.62
N PRO A 581 -19.62 -19.96 0.95
CA PRO A 581 -21.03 -19.93 0.56
C PRO A 581 -21.26 -20.18 -0.93
N ILE A 582 -20.46 -19.57 -1.82
CA ILE A 582 -20.56 -19.78 -3.27
C ILE A 582 -20.28 -21.23 -3.66
N ILE A 583 -19.20 -21.81 -3.16
CA ILE A 583 -18.83 -23.20 -3.46
C ILE A 583 -19.94 -24.17 -3.02
N LYS A 584 -20.51 -23.93 -1.84
CA LYS A 584 -21.55 -24.78 -1.23
C LYS A 584 -22.96 -24.54 -1.76
N SER A 585 -23.24 -23.41 -2.40
CA SER A 585 -24.59 -23.06 -2.86
C SER A 585 -25.11 -24.09 -3.86
N GLU A 586 -26.35 -24.56 -3.67
CA GLU A 586 -27.05 -25.43 -4.62
C GLU A 586 -27.78 -24.64 -5.70
N ASN A 587 -28.03 -23.34 -5.45
CA ASN A 587 -28.72 -22.43 -6.38
C ASN A 587 -27.79 -21.89 -7.49
N LEU A 588 -26.47 -22.07 -7.34
CA LEU A 588 -25.48 -21.59 -8.30
C LEU A 588 -25.00 -22.71 -9.23
N GLU A 589 -25.02 -22.42 -10.52
CA GLU A 589 -24.42 -23.26 -11.55
C GLU A 589 -22.89 -23.28 -11.45
N PHE A 590 -22.27 -24.33 -11.98
CA PHE A 590 -20.80 -24.46 -11.98
C PHE A 590 -20.10 -23.26 -12.65
N LYS A 591 -20.63 -22.75 -13.76
CA LYS A 591 -20.05 -21.58 -14.44
C LYS A 591 -20.11 -20.30 -13.59
N GLN A 592 -21.20 -20.10 -12.84
CA GLN A 592 -21.35 -18.99 -11.91
C GLN A 592 -20.36 -19.11 -10.76
N LYS A 593 -20.25 -20.32 -10.17
CA LYS A 593 -19.29 -20.60 -9.10
C LYS A 593 -17.86 -20.33 -9.52
N LEU A 594 -17.47 -20.77 -10.73
CA LEU A 594 -16.12 -20.55 -11.24
C LEU A 594 -15.82 -19.06 -11.42
N GLU A 595 -16.71 -18.31 -12.07
CA GLU A 595 -16.48 -16.87 -12.30
C GLU A 595 -16.43 -16.09 -10.99
N LEU A 596 -17.37 -16.34 -10.06
CA LEU A 596 -17.39 -15.64 -8.78
C LEU A 596 -16.16 -15.99 -7.95
N CYS A 597 -15.73 -17.26 -7.89
CA CYS A 597 -14.50 -17.64 -7.21
C CYS A 597 -13.27 -16.97 -7.85
N PHE A 598 -13.21 -16.93 -9.18
CA PHE A 598 -12.14 -16.29 -9.95
C PHE A 598 -12.05 -14.80 -9.61
N THR A 599 -13.19 -14.12 -9.53
CA THR A 599 -13.30 -12.72 -9.10
C THR A 599 -12.84 -12.51 -7.66
N LEU A 600 -13.33 -13.32 -6.71
CA LEU A 600 -13.06 -13.13 -5.28
C LEU A 600 -11.60 -13.43 -4.87
N ILE A 601 -10.90 -14.29 -5.62
CA ILE A 601 -9.48 -14.60 -5.38
C ILE A 601 -8.55 -13.48 -5.88
N LYS A 602 -8.96 -12.74 -6.92
CA LYS A 602 -8.14 -11.71 -7.58
C LYS A 602 -7.46 -10.70 -6.64
N PRO A 603 -8.17 -10.07 -5.68
CA PRO A 603 -7.56 -9.08 -4.78
C PRO A 603 -6.42 -9.64 -3.93
N TRP A 604 -6.55 -10.90 -3.51
CA TRP A 604 -5.54 -11.57 -2.69
C TRP A 604 -4.31 -11.96 -3.50
N LEU A 605 -4.53 -12.44 -4.73
CA LEU A 605 -3.45 -12.73 -5.67
C LEU A 605 -2.62 -11.47 -5.96
N MET A 606 -3.29 -10.33 -6.21
CA MET A 606 -2.65 -9.03 -6.42
C MET A 606 -1.87 -8.54 -5.18
N ALA A 607 -2.39 -8.76 -3.97
CA ALA A 607 -1.68 -8.41 -2.74
C ALA A 607 -0.42 -9.27 -2.54
N ILE A 608 -0.49 -10.57 -2.82
CA ILE A 608 0.65 -11.50 -2.73
C ILE A 608 1.69 -11.15 -3.79
N GLU A 609 1.27 -10.90 -5.03
CA GLU A 609 2.16 -10.53 -6.12
C GLU A 609 2.97 -9.27 -5.80
N TYR A 610 2.34 -8.26 -5.20
CA TYR A 610 3.08 -7.06 -4.77
C TYR A 610 4.19 -7.37 -3.76
N VAL A 611 3.94 -8.29 -2.81
CA VAL A 611 4.98 -8.77 -1.87
C VAL A 611 6.08 -9.53 -2.60
N VAL A 612 5.71 -10.37 -3.57
CA VAL A 612 6.66 -11.11 -4.42
C VAL A 612 7.55 -10.17 -5.23
N VAL A 613 7.00 -9.11 -5.82
CA VAL A 613 7.75 -8.09 -6.56
C VAL A 613 8.74 -7.36 -5.66
N ILE A 614 8.32 -6.94 -4.45
CA ILE A 614 9.24 -6.31 -3.48
C ILE A 614 10.35 -7.28 -3.08
N TYR A 615 10.00 -8.52 -2.73
CA TYR A 615 10.97 -9.56 -2.34
C TYR A 615 11.99 -9.77 -3.45
N THR A 616 11.53 -9.94 -4.69
CA THR A 616 12.37 -10.15 -5.87
C THR A 616 13.28 -8.96 -6.12
N GLY A 617 12.76 -7.73 -5.98
CA GLY A 617 13.56 -6.51 -6.10
C GLY A 617 14.67 -6.42 -5.04
N VAL A 618 14.37 -6.81 -3.79
CA VAL A 618 15.37 -6.85 -2.70
C VAL A 618 16.44 -7.90 -2.97
N VAL A 619 16.05 -9.11 -3.38
CA VAL A 619 16.99 -10.20 -3.71
C VAL A 619 17.89 -9.81 -4.89
N LEU A 620 17.31 -9.22 -5.94
CA LEU A 620 18.06 -8.75 -7.10
C LEU A 620 19.06 -7.66 -6.73
N PHE A 621 18.62 -6.65 -5.98
CA PHE A 621 19.47 -5.56 -5.54
C PHE A 621 20.61 -6.07 -4.64
N GLY A 622 20.31 -6.98 -3.71
CA GLY A 622 21.32 -7.65 -2.89
C GLY A 622 22.32 -8.44 -3.74
N THR A 623 21.84 -9.18 -4.74
CA THR A 623 22.70 -9.95 -5.66
C THR A 623 23.60 -9.04 -6.48
N LEU A 624 23.06 -7.93 -6.98
CA LEU A 624 23.82 -6.91 -7.71
C LEU A 624 24.91 -6.27 -6.83
N LEU A 625 24.61 -5.97 -5.57
CA LEU A 625 25.58 -5.40 -4.63
C LEU A 625 26.71 -6.38 -4.28
N LEU A 626 26.36 -7.65 -4.07
CA LEU A 626 27.31 -8.69 -3.65
C LEU A 626 28.17 -9.22 -4.81
N PHE A 627 27.55 -9.44 -5.97
CA PHE A 627 28.17 -10.19 -7.07
C PHE A 627 28.32 -9.37 -8.36
N GLY A 628 27.89 -8.11 -8.36
CA GLY A 628 27.89 -7.26 -9.54
C GLY A 628 26.92 -7.72 -10.63
N LEU A 629 27.13 -7.23 -11.86
CA LEU A 629 26.36 -7.60 -13.06
C LEU A 629 26.78 -8.98 -13.59
N ASN A 630 26.41 -10.03 -12.85
CA ASN A 630 26.56 -11.40 -13.30
C ASN A 630 25.45 -11.81 -14.29
N ASP A 631 25.57 -13.00 -14.88
CA ASP A 631 24.63 -13.45 -15.91
C ASP A 631 23.21 -13.69 -15.38
N ALA A 632 23.05 -14.00 -14.08
CA ALA A 632 21.75 -14.12 -13.44
C ALA A 632 21.04 -12.75 -13.35
N VAL A 633 21.75 -11.71 -12.90
CA VAL A 633 21.23 -10.33 -12.83
C VAL A 633 20.91 -9.81 -14.23
N LYS A 634 21.78 -10.03 -15.23
CA LYS A 634 21.51 -9.66 -16.63
C LYS A 634 20.25 -10.35 -17.16
N SER A 635 20.14 -11.66 -16.97
CA SER A 635 18.98 -12.45 -17.41
C SER A 635 17.69 -11.93 -16.79
N PHE A 636 17.73 -11.63 -15.48
CA PHE A 636 16.59 -11.04 -14.79
C PHE A 636 16.20 -9.68 -15.38
N VAL A 637 17.15 -8.77 -15.58
CA VAL A 637 16.89 -7.43 -16.16
C VAL A 637 16.26 -7.56 -17.54
N ILE A 638 16.73 -8.49 -18.37
CA ILE A 638 16.16 -8.77 -19.69
C ILE A 638 14.72 -9.28 -19.55
N ILE A 639 14.46 -10.27 -18.70
CA ILE A 639 13.12 -10.82 -18.48
C ILE A 639 12.17 -9.72 -17.96
N PHE A 640 12.63 -8.90 -17.01
CA PHE A 640 11.85 -7.79 -16.48
C PHE A 640 11.51 -6.76 -17.56
N ALA A 641 12.46 -6.40 -18.41
CA ALA A 641 12.22 -5.51 -19.54
C ALA A 641 11.22 -6.10 -20.55
N LEU A 642 11.32 -7.40 -20.84
CA LEU A 642 10.36 -8.12 -21.69
C LEU A 642 8.96 -8.16 -21.07
N MET A 643 8.86 -8.32 -19.75
CA MET A 643 7.57 -8.31 -19.04
C MET A 643 6.93 -6.92 -19.07
N VAL A 644 7.70 -5.85 -18.83
CA VAL A 644 7.20 -4.47 -18.96
C VAL A 644 6.75 -4.19 -20.39
N PHE A 645 7.51 -4.63 -21.38
CA PHE A 645 7.14 -4.52 -22.78
C PHE A 645 5.86 -5.31 -23.10
N TYR A 646 5.71 -6.53 -22.59
CA TYR A 646 4.51 -7.35 -22.75
C TYR A 646 3.26 -6.69 -22.15
N ILE A 647 3.36 -6.14 -20.94
CA ILE A 647 2.27 -5.37 -20.31
C ILE A 647 1.88 -4.17 -21.18
N PHE A 648 2.89 -3.45 -21.70
CA PHE A 648 2.64 -2.35 -22.63
C PHE A 648 1.94 -2.81 -23.91
N LEU A 649 2.31 -3.95 -24.48
CA LEU A 649 1.63 -4.53 -25.65
C LEU A 649 0.16 -4.86 -25.36
N ILE A 650 -0.16 -5.45 -24.19
CA ILE A 650 -1.55 -5.68 -23.78
C ILE A 650 -2.32 -4.35 -23.73
N ASN A 651 -1.72 -3.31 -23.16
CA ASN A 651 -2.34 -1.98 -23.09
C ASN A 651 -2.56 -1.35 -24.47
N VAL A 652 -1.66 -1.61 -25.43
CA VAL A 652 -1.86 -1.21 -26.84
C VAL A 652 -3.07 -1.93 -27.43
N VAL A 653 -3.28 -3.22 -27.15
CA VAL A 653 -4.49 -3.93 -27.63
C VAL A 653 -5.75 -3.28 -27.08
N TRP A 654 -5.82 -3.00 -25.77
CA TRP A 654 -6.97 -2.30 -25.19
C TRP A 654 -7.18 -0.91 -25.79
N ALA A 655 -6.10 -0.15 -26.02
CA ALA A 655 -6.18 1.15 -26.67
C ALA A 655 -6.67 1.06 -28.13
N ILE A 656 -6.30 0.02 -28.89
CA ILE A 656 -6.83 -0.23 -30.24
C ILE A 656 -8.34 -0.47 -30.17
N LEU A 657 -8.80 -1.29 -29.23
CA LEU A 657 -10.23 -1.59 -29.05
C LEU A 657 -11.03 -0.34 -28.67
N TYR A 658 -10.51 0.45 -27.74
CA TYR A 658 -11.09 1.74 -27.35
C TYR A 658 -11.25 2.69 -28.54
N ASN A 659 -10.17 2.91 -29.29
CA ASN A 659 -10.18 3.82 -30.44
C ASN A 659 -11.13 3.36 -31.55
N ARG A 660 -11.30 2.04 -31.74
CA ARG A 660 -12.26 1.49 -32.73
C ARG A 660 -13.71 1.68 -32.31
N ASN A 661 -14.00 1.67 -31.02
CA ASN A 661 -15.35 1.91 -30.50
C ASN A 661 -15.68 3.40 -30.38
N SER A 662 -14.66 4.26 -30.31
CA SER A 662 -14.86 5.70 -30.28
C SER A 662 -15.43 6.18 -31.62
N GLN A 663 -16.26 7.23 -31.61
CA GLN A 663 -16.73 7.86 -32.85
C GLN A 663 -15.64 8.68 -33.56
N GLU A 664 -14.43 8.75 -33.00
CA GLU A 664 -13.31 9.45 -33.61
C GLU A 664 -12.64 8.62 -34.72
N LYS A 665 -12.01 9.31 -35.68
CA LYS A 665 -11.22 8.63 -36.72
C LYS A 665 -10.01 7.94 -36.09
N PHE A 666 -9.91 6.63 -36.29
CA PHE A 666 -8.79 5.81 -35.82
C PHE A 666 -7.43 6.38 -36.25
N ARG A 667 -6.52 6.61 -35.30
CA ARG A 667 -5.15 7.10 -35.53
C ARG A 667 -4.17 6.40 -34.59
N TRP A 668 -3.06 5.89 -35.13
CA TRP A 668 -2.01 5.24 -34.32
C TRP A 668 -1.41 6.14 -33.24
N GLY A 669 -1.33 7.46 -33.49
CA GLY A 669 -0.87 8.41 -32.48
C GLY A 669 -1.79 8.47 -31.25
N HIS A 670 -3.10 8.32 -31.42
CA HIS A 670 -4.06 8.27 -30.31
C HIS A 670 -3.91 6.95 -29.54
N VAL A 671 -3.83 5.82 -30.25
CA VAL A 671 -3.61 4.50 -29.65
C VAL A 671 -2.36 4.46 -28.76
N LEU A 672 -1.22 4.98 -29.24
CA LEU A 672 0.01 5.02 -28.45
C LEU A 672 -0.11 5.95 -27.24
N SER A 673 -0.80 7.08 -27.39
CA SER A 673 -1.09 8.01 -26.29
C SER A 673 -1.96 7.34 -25.22
N ASP A 674 -3.06 6.70 -25.62
CA ASP A 674 -3.99 6.02 -24.71
C ASP A 674 -3.32 4.84 -24.00
N ALA A 675 -2.50 4.05 -24.72
CA ALA A 675 -1.72 2.96 -24.12
C ALA A 675 -0.71 3.49 -23.08
N TYR A 676 -0.07 4.63 -23.35
CA TYR A 676 0.80 5.30 -22.40
C TYR A 676 0.05 5.78 -21.15
N TYR A 677 -1.08 6.48 -21.31
CA TYR A 677 -1.91 6.95 -20.20
C TYR A 677 -2.45 5.79 -19.36
N LEU A 678 -2.93 4.73 -20.00
CA LEU A 678 -3.36 3.50 -19.32
C LEU A 678 -2.20 2.87 -18.54
N THR A 679 -1.01 2.76 -19.13
CA THR A 679 0.16 2.19 -18.45
C THR A 679 0.55 3.03 -17.24
N LYS A 680 0.60 4.36 -17.38
CA LYS A 680 0.85 5.29 -16.27
C LYS A 680 -0.20 5.14 -15.17
N PHE A 681 -1.47 5.04 -15.53
CA PHE A 681 -2.58 4.83 -14.62
C PHE A 681 -2.44 3.51 -13.84
N LEU A 682 -2.17 2.40 -14.51
CA LEU A 682 -1.98 1.09 -13.87
C LEU A 682 -0.77 1.07 -12.93
N ILE A 683 0.33 1.75 -13.28
CA ILE A 683 1.49 1.91 -12.38
C ILE A 683 1.08 2.65 -11.11
N VAL A 684 0.31 3.75 -11.22
CA VAL A 684 -0.22 4.48 -10.05
C VAL A 684 -1.10 3.56 -9.19
N LEU A 685 -1.90 2.69 -9.81
CA LEU A 685 -2.80 1.77 -9.10
C LEU A 685 -2.11 0.52 -8.52
N SER A 686 -0.88 0.19 -8.91
CA SER A 686 -0.15 -0.99 -8.38
C SER A 686 -0.05 -1.02 -6.85
N GLN A 687 -0.12 0.14 -6.19
CA GLN A 687 -0.04 0.27 -4.73
C GLN A 687 -1.37 0.06 -3.97
N ILE A 688 -2.50 -0.13 -4.66
CA ILE A 688 -3.82 -0.10 -4.01
C ILE A 688 -4.09 -1.33 -3.12
N TYR A 689 -3.74 -2.53 -3.59
CA TYR A 689 -4.02 -3.78 -2.87
C TYR A 689 -3.23 -3.89 -1.55
N PRO A 690 -1.92 -3.57 -1.50
CA PRO A 690 -1.18 -3.54 -0.24
C PRO A 690 -1.78 -2.58 0.79
N GLN A 691 -2.20 -1.38 0.35
CA GLN A 691 -2.85 -0.41 1.24
C GLN A 691 -4.22 -0.91 1.71
N ALA A 692 -5.00 -1.49 0.81
CA ALA A 692 -6.31 -2.08 1.11
C ALA A 692 -6.19 -3.24 2.11
N THR A 693 -5.24 -4.16 1.91
CA THR A 693 -4.96 -5.27 2.83
C THR A 693 -4.56 -4.77 4.22
N LEU A 694 -3.68 -3.75 4.29
CA LEU A 694 -3.30 -3.14 5.57
C LEU A 694 -4.49 -2.46 6.28
N ARG A 695 -5.36 -1.76 5.53
CA ARG A 695 -6.59 -1.16 6.08
C ARG A 695 -7.56 -2.21 6.59
N TYR A 696 -7.76 -3.28 5.81
CA TYR A 696 -8.61 -4.41 6.16
C TYR A 696 -8.21 -5.05 7.49
N PHE A 697 -6.93 -5.44 7.64
CA PHE A 697 -6.43 -6.05 8.88
C PHE A 697 -6.33 -5.07 10.07
N ARG A 698 -6.42 -3.76 9.82
CA ARG A 698 -6.51 -2.72 10.87
C ARG A 698 -7.95 -2.30 11.17
N SER A 699 -8.95 -2.94 10.56
CA SER A 699 -10.37 -2.60 10.71
C SER A 699 -10.69 -1.14 10.37
N GLN A 700 -9.97 -0.54 9.41
CA GLN A 700 -10.16 0.84 8.97
C GLN A 700 -11.24 0.91 7.89
N ASN A 701 -12.51 0.89 8.30
CA ASN A 701 -13.67 0.83 7.41
C ASN A 701 -14.29 2.22 7.12
N THR A 702 -13.53 3.31 7.25
CA THR A 702 -14.05 4.65 7.01
C THR A 702 -14.31 4.90 5.53
N TRP A 703 -15.48 5.49 5.24
CA TRP A 703 -15.85 6.02 3.94
C TRP A 703 -15.37 7.47 3.83
N ASP A 704 -14.21 7.68 3.22
CA ASP A 704 -13.72 9.03 2.93
C ASP A 704 -14.29 9.46 1.56
N LYS A 705 -15.25 10.40 1.56
CA LYS A 705 -15.82 10.94 0.31
C LYS A 705 -14.75 11.62 -0.54
N THR A 706 -14.74 11.33 -1.83
CA THR A 706 -13.96 12.09 -2.81
C THR A 706 -14.57 13.47 -3.03
N LYS A 707 -13.77 14.54 -3.00
CA LYS A 707 -14.27 15.88 -3.36
C LYS A 707 -14.74 15.88 -4.82
N ARG A 708 -15.95 16.39 -5.06
CA ARG A 708 -16.51 16.50 -6.40
C ARG A 708 -15.80 17.61 -7.16
N GLN A 709 -15.59 17.35 -8.45
CA GLN A 709 -15.04 18.30 -9.39
C GLN A 709 -16.19 18.64 -10.33
N ALA A 710 -16.53 19.94 -10.41
CA ALA A 710 -17.50 20.43 -11.37
C ALA A 710 -17.09 20.04 -12.79
#